data_AF-A0A438MGT5-F1
#
_entry.id   AF-A0A438MGT5-F1
#
_cell.length_a   1.000
_cell.length_b   1.000
_cell.length_c   1.000
_cell.angle_alpha   90.00
_cell.angle_beta   90.00
_cell.angle_gamma   90.00
#
_symmetry.space_group_name_H-M   'P 1'
#
loop_
_entity.id
_entity.type
_entity.pdbx_description
1 polymer ?
#
loop_
_entity_poly.entity_id
_entity_poly.type
_entity_poly.pdbx_seq_one_letter_code
_entity_poly.pdbx_strand_id
1 'polypeptide(L)'
;MRRLRAATVALVMLLSALFLAPPPASATGALLAKTVYIPSRWQSTGEVPWVPERTKESANFILLWGDRSGTDPRNAPTQYRFDPDNILSQLESLYTFYVNTMKFTPETGLLAQHKIIVIITRTWSNAPLDAWATGGSTDGRVGVINIAPGAAQPGSWGLAHELAHVFQNYTFLGRSGYGFTHPSAGTFWEASAEFMAMQVYPKTAAGDLTRFIRTENLAYSSSRHHYGAWMLAQYIKDRDGLAMFNRMWNEARNTEHPLETYRRIAGIDQAELNRRLGEYAQRNVTWDYSNRADFMPFINSLYPFVTAYNGVNVEAVNASAGHFRISDALAPSDYGYNKIRLVPSSDGALIRMRFRGHVNSTAQSGWSYGFVAVRNGVPRYGPIHSSSNGEVTFQTQPGERDVYLVVLGAPGTVHKYAYLDGYPKNYRYPYQFRLQGATPWGFEPGHVKPPAPGNGHWHSNGGGWVDNRANVAATAYVGPRAAVYGNSTVSGNARIEDLAWVNSGATVGGSAVVKNSALVQGGANLSGNVVIGGDAEPATACGSGTYLMFNPDRRCDGGPGETDVNPPHPIFSDNDLAFGTGGGDPTPTPVNLAANATPSASYTSPWETVAAINDGAVPSPRWGTWPETGTQWAELTWSSAQTIKSAEVYFFDDGGGVRVPASWKLQYWNGSAYVDVANPSGYPIAAGAYNPVTFTAVSTTRLRVVLQSGQASVGLLEVRAFG
;
A
#
# COMPACT_ATOMS: atom_id res chain seq x y z
N MET A 1 42.06 35.96 -52.84
CA MET A 1 43.51 35.64 -52.79
C MET A 1 44.12 36.31 -51.57
N ARG A 2 44.81 35.53 -50.70
CA ARG A 2 45.94 35.87 -49.79
C ARG A 2 45.73 37.02 -48.75
N ARG A 3 46.22 37.01 -47.50
CA ARG A 3 47.01 36.09 -46.64
C ARG A 3 47.15 36.76 -45.24
N LEU A 4 47.34 35.92 -44.20
CA LEU A 4 48.10 36.04 -42.92
C LEU A 4 47.83 37.24 -41.97
N ARG A 5 47.50 37.07 -40.67
CA ARG A 5 48.16 36.42 -39.49
C ARG A 5 49.37 37.18 -38.88
N ALA A 6 49.11 37.71 -37.67
CA ALA A 6 49.85 37.65 -36.39
C ALA A 6 51.27 38.26 -36.23
N ALA A 7 51.42 39.04 -35.14
CA ALA A 7 52.47 38.98 -34.09
C ALA A 7 52.72 40.38 -33.48
N THR A 8 52.34 40.63 -32.22
CA THR A 8 53.18 40.58 -30.98
C THR A 8 53.92 41.90 -30.69
N VAL A 9 53.60 42.54 -29.57
CA VAL A 9 54.52 43.46 -28.86
C VAL A 9 54.42 43.16 -27.35
N ALA A 10 55.58 42.93 -26.75
CA ALA A 10 55.80 42.64 -25.35
C ALA A 10 55.98 43.92 -24.52
N LEU A 11 55.59 43.89 -23.25
CA LEU A 11 56.08 44.83 -22.24
C LEU A 11 56.38 44.07 -20.94
N VAL A 12 57.58 44.28 -20.42
CA VAL A 12 58.12 43.70 -19.19
C VAL A 12 57.69 44.57 -17.99
N MET A 13 57.19 43.94 -16.92
CA MET A 13 57.21 44.51 -15.57
C MET A 13 57.73 43.47 -14.58
N LEU A 14 58.72 43.86 -13.78
CA LEU A 14 59.18 43.14 -12.59
C LEU A 14 58.04 43.06 -11.56
N LEU A 15 57.74 41.84 -11.08
CA LEU A 15 56.98 41.65 -9.83
C LEU A 15 57.89 41.03 -8.76
N SER A 16 58.02 41.76 -7.66
CA SER A 16 58.62 41.34 -6.41
C SER A 16 57.77 40.23 -5.77
N ALA A 17 58.39 39.10 -5.42
CA ALA A 17 57.73 38.02 -4.70
C ALA A 17 57.47 38.43 -3.24
N LEU A 18 56.21 38.74 -2.91
CA LEU A 18 55.69 38.58 -1.55
C LEU A 18 55.10 37.18 -1.44
N PHE A 19 55.68 36.35 -0.58
CA PHE A 19 55.04 35.12 -0.10
C PHE A 19 53.81 35.50 0.73
N LEU A 20 52.64 35.46 0.12
CA LEU A 20 51.37 35.43 0.85
C LEU A 20 51.25 34.06 1.51
N ALA A 21 51.29 34.04 2.83
CA ALA A 21 50.92 32.87 3.61
C ALA A 21 49.49 32.43 3.22
N PRO A 22 49.22 31.12 3.11
CA PRO A 22 47.85 30.64 2.91
C PRO A 22 46.97 31.12 4.07
N PRO A 23 45.68 31.41 3.82
CA PRO A 23 44.77 31.75 4.91
C PRO A 23 44.77 30.59 5.93
N PRO A 24 44.66 30.87 7.24
CA PRO A 24 44.56 29.80 8.21
C PRO A 24 43.39 28.91 7.82
N ALA A 25 43.65 27.61 7.70
CA ALA A 25 42.62 26.61 7.54
C ALA A 25 41.57 26.87 8.62
N SER A 26 40.36 27.22 8.21
CA SER A 26 39.21 27.26 9.10
C SER A 26 39.21 25.97 9.89
N ALA A 27 39.31 26.06 11.22
CA ALA A 27 39.26 24.92 12.10
C ALA A 27 38.01 24.11 11.74
N THR A 28 38.21 22.95 11.10
CA THR A 28 37.19 21.91 11.04
C THR A 28 36.86 21.61 12.49
N GLY A 29 35.69 22.04 12.95
CA GLY A 29 35.23 21.73 14.30
C GLY A 29 35.37 20.23 14.50
N ALA A 30 36.19 19.81 15.46
CA ALA A 30 36.28 18.41 15.82
C ALA A 30 34.86 17.96 16.20
N LEU A 31 34.31 16.99 15.46
CA LEU A 31 33.08 16.32 15.87
C LEU A 31 33.32 15.80 17.29
N LEU A 32 32.53 16.27 18.25
CA LEU A 32 32.60 15.77 19.63
C LEU A 32 32.37 14.26 19.61
N ALA A 33 33.21 13.52 20.33
CA ALA A 33 33.06 12.08 20.45
C ALA A 33 31.70 11.73 21.08
N LYS A 34 31.02 10.72 20.54
CA LYS A 34 29.73 10.26 21.06
C LYS A 34 29.86 9.75 22.49
N THR A 35 28.86 10.05 23.30
CA THR A 35 28.80 9.63 24.71
C THR A 35 27.99 8.35 24.86
N VAL A 36 28.30 7.56 25.88
CA VAL A 36 27.47 6.42 26.27
C VAL A 36 26.32 6.93 27.14
N TYR A 37 25.08 6.70 26.72
CA TYR A 37 23.89 6.93 27.54
C TYR A 37 23.38 5.58 28.05
N ILE A 38 23.34 5.40 29.37
CA ILE A 38 22.76 4.22 30.02
C ILE A 38 21.47 4.64 30.72
N PRO A 39 20.31 4.02 30.41
CA PRO A 39 19.06 4.29 31.10
C PRO A 39 19.21 4.15 32.62
N SER A 40 18.85 5.19 33.37
CA SER A 40 18.90 5.17 34.85
C SER A 40 18.03 4.05 35.43
N ARG A 41 16.91 3.74 34.75
CA ARG A 41 16.01 2.64 35.13
C ARG A 41 16.73 1.29 35.19
N TRP A 42 17.72 1.02 34.32
CA TRP A 42 18.45 -0.25 34.33
C TRP A 42 19.25 -0.44 35.62
N GLN A 43 19.80 0.63 36.17
CA GLN A 43 20.49 0.59 37.46
C GLN A 43 19.49 0.38 38.60
N SER A 44 18.33 1.03 38.56
CA SER A 44 17.34 0.92 39.65
C SER A 44 16.54 -0.39 39.65
N THR A 45 16.29 -0.98 38.49
CA THR A 45 15.47 -2.22 38.36
C THR A 45 16.32 -3.48 38.22
N GLY A 46 17.60 -3.35 37.86
CA GLY A 46 18.45 -4.49 37.51
C GLY A 46 18.04 -5.19 36.21
N GLU A 47 17.24 -4.54 35.36
CA GLU A 47 16.79 -5.11 34.08
C GLU A 47 17.94 -5.47 33.16
N VAL A 48 18.99 -4.63 33.12
CA VAL A 48 20.26 -4.90 32.44
C VAL A 48 21.41 -4.73 33.44
N PRO A 49 21.86 -5.81 34.11
CA PRO A 49 22.86 -5.75 35.18
C PRO A 49 24.29 -5.70 34.63
N TRP A 50 24.57 -4.72 33.76
CA TRP A 50 25.88 -4.57 33.13
C TRP A 50 26.92 -3.96 34.09
N VAL A 51 28.17 -4.32 33.84
CA VAL A 51 29.35 -3.82 34.56
C VAL A 51 30.45 -3.47 33.56
N PRO A 52 31.35 -2.52 33.85
CA PRO A 52 32.39 -2.08 32.91
C PRO A 52 33.25 -3.21 32.33
N GLU A 53 33.54 -4.25 33.12
CA GLU A 53 34.39 -5.39 32.72
C GLU A 53 33.74 -6.31 31.67
N ARG A 54 32.44 -6.12 31.39
CA ARG A 54 31.69 -6.84 30.35
C ARG A 54 31.14 -5.89 29.29
N THR A 55 31.96 -4.92 28.92
CA THR A 55 31.66 -3.97 27.84
C THR A 55 32.79 -3.82 26.85
N LYS A 56 32.45 -3.40 25.63
CA LYS A 56 33.42 -2.97 24.62
C LYS A 56 32.82 -1.89 23.75
N GLU A 57 33.61 -0.89 23.39
CA GLU A 57 33.14 0.26 22.62
C GLU A 57 33.86 0.40 21.27
N SER A 58 33.14 0.97 20.32
CA SER A 58 33.67 1.52 19.07
C SER A 58 33.31 3.01 18.97
N ALA A 59 33.43 3.64 17.79
CA ALA A 59 33.09 5.06 17.63
C ALA A 59 31.59 5.32 17.85
N ASN A 60 30.75 4.43 17.33
CA ASN A 60 29.30 4.59 17.28
C ASN A 60 28.52 3.65 18.20
N PHE A 61 29.18 2.65 18.80
CA PHE A 61 28.50 1.59 19.56
C PHE A 61 29.14 1.32 20.91
N ILE A 62 28.31 0.85 21.85
CA ILE A 62 28.73 0.16 23.07
C ILE A 62 28.08 -1.22 23.11
N LEU A 63 28.90 -2.25 23.26
CA LEU A 63 28.53 -3.64 23.40
C LEU A 63 28.47 -4.01 24.88
N LEU A 64 27.39 -4.65 25.34
CA LEU A 64 27.16 -5.11 26.70
C LEU A 64 26.87 -6.62 26.68
N TRP A 65 27.49 -7.40 27.56
CA TRP A 65 27.21 -8.85 27.66
C TRP A 65 27.14 -9.37 29.10
N GLY A 66 26.53 -10.54 29.23
CA GLY A 66 26.24 -11.16 30.51
C GLY A 66 27.36 -12.01 31.08
N ASP A 67 27.17 -12.38 32.33
CA ASP A 67 28.08 -13.16 33.16
C ASP A 67 28.44 -14.53 32.57
N ARG A 68 27.55 -15.16 31.79
CA ARG A 68 27.81 -16.48 31.19
C ARG A 68 28.89 -16.48 30.12
N SER A 69 29.24 -15.31 29.58
CA SER A 69 30.35 -15.14 28.65
C SER A 69 31.67 -14.76 29.33
N GLY A 70 31.68 -14.59 30.66
CA GLY A 70 32.86 -14.12 31.39
C GLY A 70 33.28 -12.69 30.99
N THR A 71 34.51 -12.30 31.34
CA THR A 71 35.10 -11.01 30.94
C THR A 71 35.73 -11.05 29.54
N ASP A 72 36.07 -12.22 29.03
CA ASP A 72 36.47 -12.43 27.64
C ASP A 72 35.52 -13.43 26.94
N PRO A 73 34.53 -12.94 26.16
CA PRO A 73 33.53 -13.78 25.51
C PRO A 73 34.11 -14.77 24.49
N ARG A 74 35.37 -14.60 24.04
CA ARG A 74 36.04 -15.54 23.12
C ARG A 74 36.36 -16.87 23.79
N ASN A 75 36.52 -16.86 25.12
CA ASN A 75 36.83 -18.05 25.92
C ASN A 75 35.59 -18.70 26.55
N ALA A 76 34.40 -18.12 26.33
CA ALA A 76 33.15 -18.63 26.89
C ALA A 76 32.78 -20.02 26.35
N PRO A 77 31.85 -20.76 27.01
CA PRO A 77 31.23 -21.95 26.43
C PRO A 77 30.58 -21.64 25.08
N THR A 78 30.55 -22.62 24.16
CA THR A 78 30.15 -22.44 22.75
C THR A 78 28.84 -21.66 22.56
N GLN A 79 27.81 -21.95 23.36
CA GLN A 79 26.50 -21.31 23.29
C GLN A 79 26.47 -19.82 23.71
N TYR A 80 27.51 -19.34 24.40
CA TYR A 80 27.67 -17.96 24.86
C TYR A 80 28.90 -17.27 24.25
N ARG A 81 29.62 -17.97 23.34
CA ARG A 81 30.87 -17.50 22.76
C ARG A 81 30.62 -16.59 21.59
N PHE A 82 31.32 -15.46 21.57
CA PHE A 82 31.36 -14.54 20.43
C PHE A 82 32.64 -13.71 20.47
N ASP A 83 32.93 -13.06 19.34
CA ASP A 83 34.04 -12.11 19.24
C ASP A 83 33.47 -10.68 19.18
N PRO A 84 33.71 -9.84 20.21
CA PRO A 84 33.16 -8.50 20.28
C PRO A 84 33.78 -7.57 19.22
N ASP A 85 35.01 -7.83 18.76
CA ASP A 85 35.63 -7.04 17.68
C ASP A 85 34.93 -7.28 16.34
N ASN A 86 34.56 -8.53 16.07
CA ASN A 86 33.83 -8.87 14.84
C ASN A 86 32.45 -8.22 14.82
N ILE A 87 31.74 -8.17 15.95
CA ILE A 87 30.42 -7.53 16.03
C ILE A 87 30.55 -6.02 15.84
N LEU A 88 31.46 -5.37 16.56
CA LEU A 88 31.67 -3.91 16.47
C LEU A 88 32.12 -3.49 15.07
N SER A 89 33.07 -4.21 14.45
CA SER A 89 33.55 -3.91 13.10
C SER A 89 32.44 -3.98 12.05
N GLN A 90 31.58 -4.99 12.14
CA GLN A 90 30.41 -5.12 11.25
C GLN A 90 29.40 -3.99 11.48
N LEU A 91 29.10 -3.67 12.74
CA LEU A 91 28.19 -2.57 13.09
C LEU A 91 28.70 -1.23 12.58
N GLU A 92 30.00 -0.95 12.68
CA GLU A 92 30.60 0.27 12.13
C GLU A 92 30.51 0.32 10.59
N SER A 93 30.68 -0.82 9.93
CA SER A 93 30.51 -0.94 8.48
C SER A 93 29.06 -0.69 8.06
N LEU A 94 28.10 -1.27 8.77
CA LEU A 94 26.67 -1.07 8.54
C LEU A 94 26.23 0.37 8.84
N TYR A 95 26.72 0.95 9.94
CA TYR A 95 26.51 2.35 10.30
C TYR A 95 26.99 3.28 9.18
N THR A 96 28.22 3.08 8.72
CA THR A 96 28.81 3.80 7.58
C THR A 96 27.95 3.65 6.33
N PHE A 97 27.44 2.44 6.04
CA PHE A 97 26.56 2.23 4.91
C PHE A 97 25.25 3.03 5.06
N TYR A 98 24.55 2.94 6.19
CA TYR A 98 23.28 3.63 6.37
C TYR A 98 23.40 5.16 6.41
N VAL A 99 24.46 5.71 7.01
CA VAL A 99 24.70 7.16 7.04
C VAL A 99 25.27 7.68 5.72
N ASN A 100 26.31 7.05 5.17
CA ASN A 100 27.09 7.65 4.08
C ASN A 100 26.68 7.14 2.70
N THR A 101 26.42 5.84 2.55
CA THR A 101 26.07 5.24 1.26
C THR A 101 24.59 5.40 0.96
N MET A 102 23.73 4.90 1.84
CA MET A 102 22.29 4.97 1.71
C MET A 102 21.76 6.38 2.01
N LYS A 103 22.47 7.14 2.86
CA LYS A 103 22.04 8.46 3.33
C LYS A 103 20.65 8.43 3.94
N PHE A 104 20.36 7.37 4.69
CA PHE A 104 19.02 7.09 5.20
C PHE A 104 18.54 8.17 6.15
N THR A 105 19.36 8.54 7.14
CA THR A 105 19.11 9.64 8.06
C THR A 105 20.43 10.39 8.29
N PRO A 106 20.43 11.73 8.34
CA PRO A 106 21.64 12.49 8.62
C PRO A 106 22.13 12.25 10.04
N GLU A 107 23.45 12.21 10.22
CA GLU A 107 24.07 12.11 11.55
C GLU A 107 23.96 13.44 12.30
N THR A 108 22.79 13.67 12.88
CA THR A 108 22.44 14.88 13.63
C THR A 108 21.62 14.53 14.87
N GLY A 109 21.38 15.51 15.74
CA GLY A 109 20.56 15.31 16.94
C GLY A 109 21.12 14.18 17.83
N LEU A 110 20.24 13.30 18.30
CA LEU A 110 20.59 12.21 19.22
C LEU A 110 21.54 11.18 18.60
N LEU A 111 21.44 10.92 17.29
CA LEU A 111 22.33 10.00 16.58
C LEU A 111 23.80 10.48 16.62
N ALA A 112 24.01 11.80 16.56
CA ALA A 112 25.34 12.41 16.65
C ALA A 112 25.85 12.53 18.10
N GLN A 113 24.99 12.38 19.10
CA GLN A 113 25.34 12.60 20.52
C GLN A 113 25.67 11.31 21.27
N HIS A 114 24.98 10.21 20.95
CA HIS A 114 25.02 8.99 21.75
C HIS A 114 25.46 7.77 20.96
N LYS A 115 26.25 6.90 21.59
CA LYS A 115 26.57 5.57 21.07
C LYS A 115 25.32 4.68 21.14
N ILE A 116 25.07 3.91 20.08
CA ILE A 116 24.01 2.90 20.04
C ILE A 116 24.39 1.76 20.99
N ILE A 117 23.45 1.33 21.82
CA ILE A 117 23.66 0.24 22.77
C ILE A 117 23.39 -1.09 22.07
N VAL A 118 24.25 -2.07 22.28
CA VAL A 118 24.08 -3.42 21.77
C VAL A 118 24.20 -4.41 22.93
N ILE A 119 23.09 -5.06 23.26
CA ILE A 119 22.99 -6.06 24.32
C ILE A 119 23.13 -7.44 23.68
N ILE A 120 24.18 -8.17 24.05
CA ILE A 120 24.35 -9.56 23.62
C ILE A 120 23.44 -10.44 24.49
N THR A 121 22.31 -10.85 23.94
CA THR A 121 21.29 -11.65 24.64
C THR A 121 21.77 -13.08 24.86
N ARG A 122 21.06 -13.83 25.72
CA ARG A 122 21.37 -15.24 26.06
C ARG A 122 22.72 -15.47 26.76
N THR A 123 23.51 -14.43 26.98
CA THR A 123 24.76 -14.46 27.74
C THR A 123 24.55 -14.11 29.22
N TRP A 124 23.33 -13.76 29.61
CA TRP A 124 22.95 -13.42 30.97
C TRP A 124 22.38 -14.63 31.70
N SER A 125 22.65 -14.75 33.00
CA SER A 125 21.94 -15.67 33.88
C SER A 125 20.46 -15.31 34.06
N ASN A 126 20.06 -14.08 33.70
CA ASN A 126 18.70 -13.57 33.75
C ASN A 126 17.87 -13.93 32.49
N ALA A 127 16.72 -14.59 32.67
CA ALA A 127 15.85 -15.03 31.57
C ALA A 127 15.21 -13.89 30.74
N PRO A 128 14.82 -12.73 31.31
CA PRO A 128 14.27 -11.61 30.54
C PRO A 128 15.13 -11.01 29.42
N LEU A 129 16.45 -11.25 29.39
CA LEU A 129 17.34 -10.80 28.31
C LEU A 129 17.57 -11.88 27.25
N ASP A 130 16.49 -12.57 26.90
CA ASP A 130 16.45 -13.62 25.87
C ASP A 130 15.68 -13.13 24.65
N ALA A 131 16.41 -12.83 23.57
CA ALA A 131 15.88 -12.57 22.25
C ALA A 131 16.86 -13.11 21.21
N TRP A 132 16.37 -13.49 20.02
CA TRP A 132 17.27 -13.86 18.92
C TRP A 132 17.93 -12.61 18.32
N ALA A 133 17.11 -11.65 17.91
CA ALA A 133 17.52 -10.33 17.43
C ALA A 133 16.32 -9.38 17.56
N THR A 134 16.53 -8.15 18.05
CA THR A 134 15.57 -7.04 17.97
C THR A 134 16.30 -5.70 17.92
N GLY A 135 15.77 -4.74 17.17
CA GLY A 135 16.25 -3.37 17.07
C GLY A 135 15.19 -2.36 17.46
N GLY A 136 15.60 -1.25 18.07
CA GLY A 136 14.66 -0.23 18.50
C GLY A 136 15.33 0.92 19.22
N SER A 137 14.64 1.48 20.21
CA SER A 137 15.16 2.56 21.05
C SER A 137 14.71 2.42 22.50
N THR A 138 15.39 3.10 23.41
CA THR A 138 14.99 3.22 24.82
C THR A 138 14.97 4.68 25.25
N ASP A 139 14.09 4.98 26.20
CA ASP A 139 13.89 6.30 26.83
C ASP A 139 13.59 7.43 25.83
N GLY A 140 13.20 7.10 24.60
CA GLY A 140 13.07 8.07 23.51
C GLY A 140 14.38 8.80 23.18
N ARG A 141 15.54 8.20 23.51
CA ARG A 141 16.83 8.89 23.50
C ARG A 141 17.95 8.19 22.75
N VAL A 142 18.07 6.87 22.88
CA VAL A 142 19.18 6.11 22.28
C VAL A 142 18.67 4.84 21.60
N GLY A 143 19.29 4.49 20.49
CA GLY A 143 19.11 3.22 19.82
C GLY A 143 19.59 2.04 20.65
N VAL A 144 18.87 0.93 20.59
CA VAL A 144 19.20 -0.34 21.25
C VAL A 144 19.06 -1.48 20.25
N ILE A 145 20.03 -2.39 20.25
CA ILE A 145 19.94 -3.70 19.59
C ILE A 145 20.07 -4.78 20.67
N ASN A 146 19.17 -5.75 20.67
CA ASN A 146 19.31 -6.99 21.43
C ASN A 146 19.66 -8.10 20.45
N ILE A 147 20.77 -8.81 20.62
CA ILE A 147 21.16 -9.82 19.63
C ILE A 147 21.89 -11.01 20.27
N ALA A 148 21.50 -12.23 19.87
CA ALA A 148 22.13 -13.44 20.34
C ALA A 148 23.49 -13.65 19.64
N PRO A 149 24.48 -14.30 20.29
CA PRO A 149 25.76 -14.64 19.66
C PRO A 149 25.64 -15.30 18.27
N GLY A 150 24.68 -16.22 18.11
CA GLY A 150 24.42 -16.88 16.83
C GLY A 150 23.81 -15.98 15.75
N ALA A 151 23.10 -14.93 16.14
CA ALA A 151 22.53 -13.94 15.22
C ALA A 151 23.54 -12.86 14.83
N ALA A 152 24.60 -12.65 15.61
CA ALA A 152 25.63 -11.62 15.38
C ALA A 152 26.85 -12.11 14.57
N GLN A 153 26.75 -13.28 13.92
CA GLN A 153 27.84 -13.86 13.14
C GLN A 153 28.26 -12.97 11.96
N PRO A 154 29.52 -13.08 11.47
CA PRO A 154 30.00 -12.33 10.31
C PRO A 154 29.06 -12.42 9.09
N GLY A 155 28.69 -11.27 8.53
CA GLY A 155 27.78 -11.17 7.39
C GLY A 155 26.30 -11.35 7.76
N SER A 156 25.94 -11.16 9.04
CA SER A 156 24.56 -11.34 9.51
C SER A 156 23.60 -10.35 8.84
N TRP A 157 22.68 -10.91 8.08
CA TRP A 157 21.55 -10.19 7.52
C TRP A 157 20.61 -9.66 8.62
N GLY A 158 20.38 -10.47 9.67
CA GLY A 158 19.55 -10.05 10.81
C GLY A 158 20.14 -8.85 11.55
N LEU A 159 21.46 -8.77 11.71
CA LEU A 159 22.11 -7.61 12.32
C LEU A 159 21.91 -6.33 11.49
N ALA A 160 21.92 -6.43 10.15
CA ALA A 160 21.58 -5.31 9.29
C ALA A 160 20.12 -4.88 9.45
N HIS A 161 19.19 -5.84 9.47
CA HIS A 161 17.76 -5.61 9.70
C HIS A 161 17.50 -4.91 11.05
N GLU A 162 18.08 -5.40 12.15
CA GLU A 162 17.86 -4.77 13.46
C GLU A 162 18.50 -3.38 13.56
N LEU A 163 19.67 -3.17 12.93
CA LEU A 163 20.23 -1.82 12.87
C LEU A 163 19.36 -0.88 12.02
N ALA A 164 18.69 -1.38 10.98
CA ALA A 164 17.73 -0.59 10.22
C ALA A 164 16.59 -0.07 11.13
N HIS A 165 16.04 -0.88 12.04
CA HIS A 165 15.06 -0.41 13.02
C HIS A 165 15.58 0.69 13.96
N VAL A 166 16.84 0.59 14.38
CA VAL A 166 17.48 1.66 15.16
C VAL A 166 17.52 2.96 14.36
N PHE A 167 17.92 2.89 13.09
CA PHE A 167 17.97 4.04 12.19
C PHE A 167 16.58 4.62 11.89
N GLN A 168 15.57 3.77 11.71
CA GLN A 168 14.17 4.18 11.57
C GLN A 168 13.70 4.99 12.79
N ASN A 169 14.02 4.54 14.01
CA ASN A 169 13.73 5.32 15.23
C ASN A 169 14.41 6.70 15.19
N TYR A 170 15.68 6.78 14.82
CA TYR A 170 16.41 8.06 14.74
C TYR A 170 15.85 9.07 13.74
N THR A 171 14.93 8.67 12.86
CA THR A 171 14.21 9.61 11.99
C THR A 171 13.27 10.53 12.80
N PHE A 172 12.82 10.13 13.98
CA PHE A 172 11.91 10.91 14.82
C PHE A 172 12.28 11.00 16.32
N LEU A 173 13.30 10.29 16.80
CA LEU A 173 13.78 10.46 18.17
C LEU A 173 14.15 11.93 18.45
N GLY A 174 13.62 12.49 19.53
CA GLY A 174 13.77 13.91 19.88
C GLY A 174 12.93 14.88 19.02
N ARG A 175 12.04 14.39 18.14
CA ARG A 175 11.20 15.20 17.25
C ARG A 175 9.72 14.89 17.48
N SER A 176 9.02 15.75 18.22
CA SER A 176 7.58 15.61 18.43
C SER A 176 6.80 15.79 17.11
N GLY A 177 5.77 14.96 16.89
CA GLY A 177 4.90 15.03 15.70
C GLY A 177 5.42 14.33 14.44
N TYR A 178 6.59 13.69 14.49
CA TYR A 178 7.22 13.02 13.35
C TYR A 178 7.29 11.51 13.52
N GLY A 179 7.56 10.83 12.40
CA GLY A 179 7.82 9.39 12.35
C GLY A 179 6.60 8.57 12.00
N PHE A 180 6.81 7.31 11.63
CA PHE A 180 5.75 6.36 11.34
C PHE A 180 5.20 5.70 12.60
N THR A 181 4.68 6.50 13.54
CA THR A 181 4.18 5.98 14.84
C THR A 181 2.67 5.68 14.84
N HIS A 182 1.95 6.01 13.77
CA HIS A 182 0.55 5.62 13.64
C HIS A 182 0.42 4.10 13.58
N PRO A 183 -0.57 3.45 14.23
CA PRO A 183 -0.72 1.99 14.26
C PRO A 183 -0.77 1.32 12.87
N SER A 184 -1.20 2.05 11.85
CA SER A 184 -1.27 1.56 10.47
C SER A 184 0.07 1.50 9.73
N ALA A 185 1.14 2.00 10.33
CA ALA A 185 2.46 1.94 9.72
C ALA A 185 3.26 0.68 10.11
N GLY A 186 2.76 -0.15 11.01
CA GLY A 186 3.50 -1.30 11.56
C GLY A 186 4.08 -2.24 10.50
N THR A 187 3.31 -2.58 9.46
CA THR A 187 3.79 -3.41 8.34
C THR A 187 4.94 -2.75 7.57
N PHE A 188 4.95 -1.42 7.46
CA PHE A 188 6.01 -0.69 6.75
C PHE A 188 7.32 -0.63 7.53
N TRP A 189 7.29 -0.66 8.87
CA TRP A 189 8.52 -0.75 9.68
C TRP A 189 9.37 -1.94 9.27
N GLU A 190 8.74 -3.10 9.19
CA GLU A 190 9.39 -4.39 8.94
C GLU A 190 9.74 -4.55 7.47
N ALA A 191 8.79 -4.24 6.58
CA ALA A 191 9.03 -4.23 5.14
C ALA A 191 10.18 -3.30 4.72
N SER A 192 10.33 -2.16 5.40
CA SER A 192 11.37 -1.20 5.07
C SER A 192 12.72 -1.50 5.75
N ALA A 193 12.73 -2.19 6.89
CA ALA A 193 13.96 -2.74 7.47
C ALA A 193 14.53 -3.87 6.60
N GLU A 194 13.65 -4.75 6.09
CA GLU A 194 13.98 -5.75 5.07
C GLU A 194 14.59 -5.12 3.83
N PHE A 195 13.92 -4.11 3.28
CA PHE A 195 14.42 -3.35 2.13
C PHE A 195 15.81 -2.77 2.40
N MET A 196 16.03 -2.17 3.57
CA MET A 196 17.32 -1.60 3.99
C MET A 196 18.41 -2.67 4.12
N ALA A 197 18.12 -3.82 4.73
CA ALA A 197 19.06 -4.93 4.84
C ALA A 197 19.41 -5.51 3.46
N MET A 198 18.45 -5.60 2.54
CA MET A 198 18.68 -5.99 1.15
C MET A 198 19.55 -5.01 0.36
N GLN A 199 19.60 -3.72 0.74
CA GLN A 199 20.53 -2.77 0.11
C GLN A 199 21.99 -3.08 0.50
N VAL A 200 22.20 -3.65 1.69
CA VAL A 200 23.54 -4.04 2.18
C VAL A 200 23.91 -5.42 1.64
N TYR A 201 23.00 -6.39 1.80
CA TYR A 201 23.23 -7.81 1.55
C TYR A 201 22.18 -8.38 0.58
N PRO A 202 22.19 -7.95 -0.70
CA PRO A 202 21.11 -8.24 -1.66
C PRO A 202 20.94 -9.73 -2.00
N LYS A 203 21.93 -10.57 -1.68
CA LYS A 203 21.96 -12.00 -2.01
C LYS A 203 21.86 -12.93 -0.80
N THR A 204 21.64 -12.39 0.40
CA THR A 204 21.64 -13.19 1.63
C THR A 204 20.22 -13.62 2.05
N ALA A 205 19.25 -12.70 2.00
CA ALA A 205 17.83 -12.98 2.27
C ALA A 205 16.93 -11.95 1.55
N ALA A 206 15.63 -12.22 1.51
CA ALA A 206 14.62 -11.36 0.84
C ALA A 206 13.24 -11.40 1.53
N GLY A 207 13.21 -11.52 2.87
CA GLY A 207 11.98 -11.60 3.65
C GLY A 207 11.12 -12.85 3.41
N ASP A 208 9.91 -12.86 3.99
CA ASP A 208 8.93 -13.94 3.82
C ASP A 208 8.10 -13.77 2.52
N LEU A 209 8.73 -14.11 1.40
CA LEU A 209 8.10 -14.04 0.09
C LEU A 209 6.97 -15.05 -0.09
N THR A 210 7.00 -16.19 0.61
CA THR A 210 5.94 -17.22 0.52
C THR A 210 4.62 -16.64 0.99
N ARG A 211 4.65 -15.98 2.14
CA ARG A 211 3.47 -15.36 2.75
C ARG A 211 2.97 -14.21 1.90
N PHE A 212 3.85 -13.33 1.43
CA PHE A 212 3.50 -12.21 0.55
C PHE A 212 2.77 -12.68 -0.72
N ILE A 213 3.36 -13.63 -1.47
CA ILE A 213 2.79 -14.11 -2.75
C ILE A 213 1.42 -14.77 -2.57
N ARG A 214 1.18 -15.45 -1.45
CA ARG A 214 -0.12 -16.06 -1.15
C ARG A 214 -1.17 -15.05 -0.72
N THR A 215 -0.78 -13.85 -0.35
CA THR A 215 -1.66 -12.85 0.26
C THR A 215 -1.70 -11.52 -0.49
N GLU A 216 -1.21 -11.47 -1.73
CA GLU A 216 -1.14 -10.24 -2.56
C GLU A 216 -2.48 -9.48 -2.66
N ASN A 217 -3.62 -10.17 -2.50
CA ASN A 217 -4.95 -9.56 -2.51
C ASN A 217 -5.33 -8.84 -1.20
N LEU A 218 -4.65 -9.11 -0.08
CA LEU A 218 -4.92 -8.46 1.20
C LEU A 218 -4.47 -7.00 1.18
N ALA A 219 -4.89 -6.22 2.17
CA ALA A 219 -4.51 -4.81 2.23
C ALA A 219 -2.99 -4.68 2.31
N TYR A 220 -2.40 -3.68 1.67
CA TYR A 220 -0.94 -3.47 1.71
C TYR A 220 -0.40 -3.53 3.15
N SER A 221 -1.12 -2.91 4.09
CA SER A 221 -0.78 -2.83 5.51
C SER A 221 -1.08 -4.10 6.31
N SER A 222 -1.56 -5.16 5.68
CA SER A 222 -1.80 -6.44 6.35
C SER A 222 -0.51 -6.97 6.97
N SER A 223 -0.62 -7.46 8.21
CA SER A 223 0.46 -8.20 8.89
C SER A 223 0.84 -9.50 8.17
N ARG A 224 0.10 -9.91 7.13
CA ARG A 224 0.52 -11.01 6.26
C ARG A 224 1.60 -10.60 5.26
N HIS A 225 1.69 -9.34 4.87
CA HIS A 225 2.75 -8.89 3.97
C HIS A 225 4.07 -8.69 4.71
N HIS A 226 4.03 -7.98 5.85
CA HIS A 226 5.14 -7.79 6.80
C HIS A 226 6.54 -7.79 6.14
N TYR A 227 7.36 -8.81 6.40
CA TYR A 227 8.72 -8.94 5.85
C TYR A 227 8.79 -9.01 4.33
N GLY A 228 7.75 -9.49 3.64
CA GLY A 228 7.72 -9.61 2.18
C GLY A 228 7.23 -8.36 1.44
N ALA A 229 6.75 -7.32 2.13
CA ALA A 229 6.17 -6.14 1.47
C ALA A 229 7.21 -5.14 0.92
N TRP A 230 8.51 -5.48 0.99
CA TRP A 230 9.63 -4.60 0.62
C TRP A 230 9.65 -4.22 -0.87
N MET A 231 9.01 -5.01 -1.75
CA MET A 231 8.98 -4.71 -3.19
C MET A 231 8.35 -3.36 -3.51
N LEU A 232 7.43 -2.86 -2.68
CA LEU A 232 6.89 -1.52 -2.86
C LEU A 232 7.97 -0.45 -2.65
N ALA A 233 8.83 -0.61 -1.64
CA ALA A 233 9.96 0.30 -1.42
C ALA A 233 10.97 0.23 -2.58
N GLN A 234 11.18 -0.97 -3.13
CA GLN A 234 12.02 -1.17 -4.32
C GLN A 234 11.41 -0.50 -5.57
N TYR A 235 10.09 -0.58 -5.77
CA TYR A 235 9.39 0.15 -6.83
C TYR A 235 9.56 1.68 -6.68
N ILE A 236 9.38 2.20 -5.46
CA ILE A 236 9.58 3.62 -5.17
C ILE A 236 11.02 4.05 -5.48
N LYS A 237 12.01 3.23 -5.10
CA LYS A 237 13.42 3.46 -5.45
C LYS A 237 13.63 3.47 -6.96
N ASP A 238 13.09 2.50 -7.69
CA ASP A 238 13.29 2.40 -9.14
C ASP A 238 12.63 3.56 -9.89
N ARG A 239 11.52 4.10 -9.37
CA ARG A 239 10.80 5.20 -10.00
C ARG A 239 11.30 6.59 -9.60
N ASP A 240 11.43 6.83 -8.29
CA ASP A 240 11.68 8.17 -7.73
C ASP A 240 13.08 8.29 -7.09
N GLY A 241 13.87 7.22 -7.10
CA GLY A 241 15.19 7.16 -6.50
C GLY A 241 15.16 6.81 -5.01
N LEU A 242 16.29 6.31 -4.51
CA LEU A 242 16.48 5.95 -3.09
C LEU A 242 16.23 7.12 -2.14
N ALA A 243 16.50 8.35 -2.59
CA ALA A 243 16.23 9.56 -1.81
C ALA A 243 14.75 9.71 -1.44
N MET A 244 13.81 9.29 -2.28
CA MET A 244 12.38 9.32 -1.97
C MET A 244 12.06 8.41 -0.77
N PHE A 245 12.60 7.19 -0.75
CA PHE A 245 12.45 6.28 0.39
C PHE A 245 13.00 6.89 1.69
N ASN A 246 14.18 7.51 1.65
CA ASN A 246 14.75 8.19 2.82
C ASN A 246 13.87 9.35 3.27
N ARG A 247 13.37 10.17 2.33
CA ARG A 247 12.46 11.29 2.62
C ARG A 247 11.17 10.82 3.27
N MET A 248 10.59 9.71 2.81
CA MET A 248 9.39 9.13 3.43
C MET A 248 9.57 8.92 4.93
N TRP A 249 10.70 8.38 5.37
CA TRP A 249 10.99 8.21 6.79
C TRP A 249 11.27 9.52 7.53
N ASN A 250 12.13 10.39 6.97
CA ASN A 250 12.58 11.61 7.66
C ASN A 250 11.53 12.73 7.71
N GLU A 251 10.58 12.73 6.78
CA GLU A 251 9.52 13.73 6.65
C GLU A 251 8.14 13.17 7.04
N ALA A 252 8.03 11.92 7.50
CA ALA A 252 6.77 11.34 7.98
C ALA A 252 6.21 12.14 9.14
N ARG A 253 4.90 12.39 9.12
CA ARG A 253 4.15 12.90 10.28
C ARG A 253 3.60 11.72 11.07
N ASN A 254 3.55 11.85 12.39
CA ASN A 254 3.09 10.79 13.30
C ASN A 254 1.64 10.33 13.11
N THR A 255 0.85 11.07 12.32
CA THR A 255 -0.53 10.74 11.95
C THR A 255 -0.67 10.07 10.58
N GLU A 256 0.39 9.98 9.79
CA GLU A 256 0.32 9.54 8.39
C GLU A 256 0.51 8.04 8.22
N HIS A 257 -0.23 7.49 7.25
CA HIS A 257 0.09 6.20 6.64
C HIS A 257 1.28 6.36 5.67
N PRO A 258 2.17 5.35 5.49
CA PRO A 258 3.29 5.40 4.54
C PRO A 258 2.90 5.87 3.12
N LEU A 259 1.76 5.42 2.61
CA LEU A 259 1.24 5.85 1.30
C LEU A 259 0.73 7.30 1.29
N GLU A 260 0.21 7.82 2.40
CA GLU A 260 -0.14 9.25 2.52
C GLU A 260 1.11 10.12 2.53
N THR A 261 2.13 9.70 3.28
CA THR A 261 3.45 10.35 3.30
C THR A 261 4.05 10.39 1.92
N TYR A 262 4.04 9.25 1.22
CA TYR A 262 4.53 9.16 -0.15
C TYR A 262 3.77 10.10 -1.10
N ARG A 263 2.42 10.06 -1.07
CA ARG A 263 1.55 10.93 -1.86
C ARG A 263 1.88 12.40 -1.64
N ARG A 264 2.00 12.82 -0.38
CA ARG A 264 2.33 14.20 0.01
C ARG A 264 3.72 14.62 -0.48
N ILE A 265 4.75 13.80 -0.23
CA ILE A 265 6.14 14.13 -0.56
C ILE A 265 6.36 14.13 -2.08
N ALA A 266 5.70 13.24 -2.81
CA ALA A 266 5.73 13.17 -4.26
C ALA A 266 4.88 14.27 -4.94
N GLY A 267 4.05 15.00 -4.18
CA GLY A 267 3.21 16.08 -4.72
C GLY A 267 2.12 15.58 -5.67
N ILE A 268 1.58 14.39 -5.42
CA ILE A 268 0.57 13.75 -6.28
C ILE A 268 -0.78 13.67 -5.58
N ASP A 269 -1.85 13.56 -6.36
CA ASP A 269 -3.20 13.31 -5.84
C ASP A 269 -3.45 11.81 -5.60
N GLN A 270 -4.66 11.48 -5.13
CA GLN A 270 -5.06 10.09 -4.89
C GLN A 270 -5.14 9.26 -6.17
N ALA A 271 -5.61 9.84 -7.28
CA ALA A 271 -5.77 9.13 -8.54
C ALA A 271 -4.40 8.72 -9.11
N GLU A 272 -3.40 9.60 -9.02
CA GLU A 272 -2.04 9.33 -9.43
C GLU A 272 -1.34 8.34 -8.49
N LEU A 273 -1.60 8.38 -7.18
CA LEU A 273 -1.16 7.33 -6.24
C LEU A 273 -1.71 5.97 -6.66
N ASN A 274 -3.01 5.88 -6.91
CA ASN A 274 -3.70 4.66 -7.34
C ASN A 274 -3.13 4.11 -8.65
N ARG A 275 -2.91 5.00 -9.64
CA ARG A 275 -2.28 4.64 -10.92
C ARG A 275 -0.88 4.05 -10.71
N ARG A 276 -0.05 4.71 -9.90
CA ARG A 276 1.32 4.28 -9.57
C ARG A 276 1.35 2.93 -8.87
N LEU A 277 0.39 2.66 -7.98
CA LEU A 277 0.29 1.37 -7.30
C LEU A 277 -0.24 0.27 -8.24
N GLY A 278 -1.10 0.62 -9.21
CA GLY A 278 -1.45 -0.28 -10.32
C GLY A 278 -0.24 -0.70 -11.15
N GLU A 279 0.67 0.23 -11.47
CA GLU A 279 1.93 -0.09 -12.16
C GLU A 279 2.85 -0.99 -11.32
N TYR A 280 2.94 -0.74 -10.01
CA TYR A 280 3.62 -1.63 -9.07
C TYR A 280 3.05 -3.05 -9.12
N ALA A 281 1.72 -3.20 -9.06
CA ALA A 281 1.06 -4.50 -9.17
C ALA A 281 1.36 -5.19 -10.51
N GLN A 282 1.41 -4.45 -11.63
CA GLN A 282 1.81 -4.99 -12.93
C GLN A 282 3.25 -5.53 -12.92
N ARG A 283 4.19 -4.86 -12.24
CA ARG A 283 5.59 -5.31 -12.14
C ARG A 283 5.75 -6.63 -11.39
N ASN A 284 4.89 -6.91 -10.41
CA ASN A 284 4.87 -8.18 -9.68
C ASN A 284 4.43 -9.39 -10.54
N VAL A 285 4.00 -9.20 -11.79
CA VAL A 285 3.75 -10.31 -12.72
C VAL A 285 5.05 -11.04 -13.07
N THR A 286 6.16 -10.33 -13.27
CA THR A 286 7.47 -10.91 -13.66
C THR A 286 8.61 -10.53 -12.72
N TRP A 287 8.27 -9.82 -11.64
CA TRP A 287 9.20 -9.28 -10.66
C TRP A 287 10.17 -8.25 -11.29
N ASP A 288 9.63 -7.38 -12.16
CA ASP A 288 10.40 -6.41 -12.96
C ASP A 288 10.88 -5.21 -12.13
N TYR A 289 11.97 -5.43 -11.41
CA TYR A 289 12.69 -4.46 -10.59
C TYR A 289 14.17 -4.44 -10.95
N SER A 290 14.85 -3.33 -10.64
CA SER A 290 16.29 -3.18 -10.95
C SER A 290 17.17 -4.21 -10.27
N ASN A 291 16.75 -4.73 -9.10
CA ASN A 291 17.45 -5.76 -8.33
C ASN A 291 16.97 -7.19 -8.63
N ARG A 292 16.17 -7.40 -9.69
CA ARG A 292 15.60 -8.71 -10.06
C ARG A 292 16.61 -9.86 -10.03
N ALA A 293 17.80 -9.65 -10.58
CA ALA A 293 18.82 -10.69 -10.64
C ALA A 293 19.27 -11.18 -9.26
N ASP A 294 19.20 -10.33 -8.24
CA ASP A 294 19.66 -10.66 -6.89
C ASP A 294 18.61 -11.44 -6.10
N PHE A 295 17.31 -11.13 -6.24
CA PHE A 295 16.27 -11.78 -5.44
C PHE A 295 15.50 -12.90 -6.14
N MET A 296 15.55 -13.02 -7.47
CA MET A 296 14.90 -14.12 -8.18
C MET A 296 15.33 -15.53 -7.71
N PRO A 297 16.58 -15.78 -7.26
CA PRO A 297 16.93 -17.06 -6.62
C PRO A 297 16.04 -17.41 -5.42
N PHE A 298 15.63 -16.43 -4.61
CA PHE A 298 14.71 -16.67 -3.49
C PHE A 298 13.31 -17.03 -3.99
N ILE A 299 12.79 -16.32 -5.00
CA ILE A 299 11.50 -16.63 -5.64
C ILE A 299 11.51 -18.07 -6.19
N ASN A 300 12.59 -18.47 -6.86
CA ASN A 300 12.73 -19.81 -7.45
C ASN A 300 12.87 -20.92 -6.39
N SER A 301 13.25 -20.56 -5.15
CA SER A 301 13.39 -21.50 -4.02
C SER A 301 12.11 -21.68 -3.19
N LEU A 302 11.06 -20.91 -3.48
CA LEU A 302 9.79 -21.03 -2.77
C LEU A 302 9.12 -22.38 -3.03
N TYR A 303 8.14 -22.70 -2.20
CA TYR A 303 7.39 -23.94 -2.30
C TYR A 303 6.84 -24.15 -3.72
N PRO A 304 6.95 -25.38 -4.28
CA PRO A 304 6.64 -25.63 -5.67
C PRO A 304 5.18 -25.29 -6.04
N PHE A 305 4.24 -25.44 -5.10
CA PHE A 305 2.84 -25.10 -5.31
C PHE A 305 2.53 -23.59 -5.22
N VAL A 306 3.40 -22.80 -4.57
CA VAL A 306 3.27 -21.34 -4.51
C VAL A 306 3.68 -20.74 -5.85
N THR A 307 4.78 -21.23 -6.43
CA THR A 307 5.30 -20.73 -7.72
C THR A 307 4.65 -21.38 -8.94
N ALA A 308 4.01 -22.56 -8.77
CA ALA A 308 3.19 -23.21 -9.80
C ALA A 308 2.13 -22.27 -10.39
N TYR A 309 1.62 -21.36 -9.55
CA TYR A 309 0.55 -20.46 -9.89
C TYR A 309 0.94 -19.02 -9.61
N ASN A 310 1.36 -18.31 -10.65
CA ASN A 310 1.49 -16.87 -10.56
C ASN A 310 0.09 -16.21 -10.64
N GLY A 311 -0.47 -15.85 -9.49
CA GLY A 311 -1.78 -15.18 -9.39
C GLY A 311 -2.93 -16.07 -8.91
N VAL A 312 -4.17 -15.58 -9.05
CA VAL A 312 -5.39 -16.20 -8.50
C VAL A 312 -6.25 -16.84 -9.60
N ASN A 313 -7.22 -17.68 -9.20
CA ASN A 313 -8.28 -18.17 -10.08
C ASN A 313 -9.48 -17.21 -10.08
N VAL A 314 -10.38 -17.42 -11.03
CA VAL A 314 -11.67 -16.73 -11.13
C VAL A 314 -12.80 -17.76 -11.15
N GLU A 315 -13.99 -17.31 -10.80
CA GLU A 315 -15.22 -18.09 -10.89
C GLU A 315 -15.96 -17.75 -12.18
N ALA A 316 -16.42 -18.76 -12.91
CA ALA A 316 -17.28 -18.55 -14.07
C ALA A 316 -18.71 -18.28 -13.60
N VAL A 317 -19.23 -17.09 -13.91
CA VAL A 317 -20.66 -16.80 -13.78
C VAL A 317 -21.38 -17.39 -14.99
N ASN A 318 -20.86 -17.11 -16.19
CA ASN A 318 -21.24 -17.76 -17.43
C ASN A 318 -20.02 -17.86 -18.36
N ALA A 319 -19.33 -19.01 -18.33
CA ALA A 319 -18.13 -19.24 -19.12
C ALA A 319 -18.38 -19.11 -20.63
N SER A 320 -19.56 -19.52 -21.12
CA SER A 320 -19.91 -19.43 -22.55
C SER A 320 -20.06 -18.00 -23.04
N ALA A 321 -20.47 -17.08 -22.15
CA ALA A 321 -20.54 -15.65 -22.43
C ALA A 321 -19.19 -14.93 -22.19
N GLY A 322 -18.18 -15.64 -21.66
CA GLY A 322 -16.91 -15.07 -21.23
C GLY A 322 -17.02 -14.24 -19.94
N HIS A 323 -18.06 -14.48 -19.12
CA HIS A 323 -18.35 -13.72 -17.91
C HIS A 323 -17.82 -14.44 -16.65
N PHE A 324 -16.92 -13.77 -15.96
CA PHE A 324 -16.22 -14.25 -14.77
C PHE A 324 -16.28 -13.23 -13.63
N ARG A 325 -16.01 -13.70 -12.42
CA ARG A 325 -15.84 -12.87 -11.23
C ARG A 325 -14.62 -13.29 -10.42
N ILE A 326 -14.06 -12.35 -9.67
CA ILE A 326 -13.21 -12.71 -8.55
C ILE A 326 -14.09 -13.25 -7.42
N SER A 327 -13.62 -14.26 -6.68
CA SER A 327 -14.29 -14.66 -5.45
C SER A 327 -14.26 -13.51 -4.44
N ASP A 328 -15.34 -13.31 -3.69
CA ASP A 328 -15.44 -12.23 -2.70
C ASP A 328 -14.31 -12.31 -1.65
N ALA A 329 -13.78 -13.53 -1.42
CA ALA A 329 -12.68 -13.75 -0.52
C ALA A 329 -11.30 -13.38 -1.06
N LEU A 330 -11.14 -13.42 -2.39
CA LEU A 330 -9.91 -13.08 -3.08
C LEU A 330 -9.97 -11.69 -3.71
N ALA A 331 -11.08 -10.98 -3.57
CA ALA A 331 -11.22 -9.60 -3.96
C ALA A 331 -10.07 -8.78 -3.34
N PRO A 332 -9.44 -7.87 -4.11
CA PRO A 332 -8.35 -7.07 -3.60
C PRO A 332 -8.87 -6.15 -2.49
N SER A 333 -8.11 -5.99 -1.43
CA SER A 333 -8.33 -4.97 -0.40
C SER A 333 -7.52 -3.70 -0.71
N ASP A 334 -7.46 -2.73 0.20
CA ASP A 334 -6.70 -1.49 0.01
C ASP A 334 -5.28 -1.74 -0.49
N TYR A 335 -5.04 -1.39 -1.76
CA TYR A 335 -3.74 -1.54 -2.43
C TYR A 335 -3.22 -2.99 -2.52
N GLY A 336 -4.05 -3.97 -2.18
CA GLY A 336 -3.88 -5.35 -2.59
C GLY A 336 -4.26 -5.54 -4.06
N TYR A 337 -3.83 -6.62 -4.67
CA TYR A 337 -4.07 -6.87 -6.09
C TYR A 337 -4.27 -8.35 -6.43
N ASN A 338 -4.91 -8.58 -7.56
CA ASN A 338 -4.99 -9.88 -8.21
C ASN A 338 -4.15 -9.87 -9.49
N LYS A 339 -3.55 -11.03 -9.78
CA LYS A 339 -3.02 -11.37 -11.10
C LYS A 339 -3.87 -12.51 -11.65
N ILE A 340 -4.53 -12.31 -12.78
CA ILE A 340 -5.35 -13.32 -13.44
C ILE A 340 -4.69 -13.66 -14.77
N ARG A 341 -4.15 -14.88 -14.88
CA ARG A 341 -3.55 -15.35 -16.13
C ARG A 341 -4.66 -15.59 -17.16
N LEU A 342 -4.46 -15.04 -18.35
CA LEU A 342 -5.31 -15.14 -19.52
C LEU A 342 -4.57 -15.87 -20.64
N VAL A 343 -5.29 -16.66 -21.40
CA VAL A 343 -4.83 -17.33 -22.61
C VAL A 343 -5.47 -16.62 -23.81
N PRO A 344 -4.69 -15.88 -24.63
CA PRO A 344 -5.19 -15.28 -25.86
C PRO A 344 -5.76 -16.33 -26.81
N SER A 345 -6.84 -16.00 -27.54
CA SER A 345 -7.48 -16.95 -28.46
C SER A 345 -6.66 -17.27 -29.70
N SER A 346 -5.70 -16.41 -30.04
CA SER A 346 -4.77 -16.54 -31.15
C SER A 346 -3.52 -15.69 -30.91
N ASP A 347 -2.45 -15.96 -31.67
CA ASP A 347 -1.25 -15.12 -31.63
C ASP A 347 -1.56 -13.73 -32.20
N GLY A 348 -1.29 -12.67 -31.44
CA GLY A 348 -1.70 -11.32 -31.82
C GLY A 348 -3.21 -11.05 -31.68
N ALA A 349 -3.92 -11.78 -30.81
CA ALA A 349 -5.33 -11.49 -30.51
C ALA A 349 -5.55 -10.08 -29.93
N LEU A 350 -6.65 -9.45 -30.32
CA LEU A 350 -7.23 -8.29 -29.63
C LEU A 350 -8.08 -8.80 -28.46
N ILE A 351 -7.68 -8.43 -27.25
CA ILE A 351 -8.44 -8.72 -26.03
C ILE A 351 -9.37 -7.54 -25.77
N ARG A 352 -10.66 -7.81 -25.58
CA ARG A 352 -11.64 -6.82 -25.08
C ARG A 352 -12.13 -7.27 -23.72
N MET A 353 -12.22 -6.33 -22.79
CA MET A 353 -12.75 -6.58 -21.45
C MET A 353 -13.81 -5.54 -21.10
N ARG A 354 -14.96 -6.02 -20.64
CA ARG A 354 -15.93 -5.19 -19.90
C ARG A 354 -15.72 -5.46 -18.42
N PHE A 355 -15.40 -4.43 -17.65
CA PHE A 355 -15.13 -4.50 -16.21
C PHE A 355 -16.27 -3.84 -15.44
N ARG A 356 -16.71 -4.45 -14.33
CA ARG A 356 -17.66 -3.84 -13.40
C ARG A 356 -17.33 -4.21 -11.96
N GLY A 357 -17.07 -3.19 -11.14
CA GLY A 357 -16.82 -3.31 -9.71
C GLY A 357 -18.10 -3.11 -8.89
N HIS A 358 -18.15 -3.74 -7.72
CA HIS A 358 -19.21 -3.54 -6.73
C HIS A 358 -18.86 -2.35 -5.84
N VAL A 359 -19.48 -1.20 -6.12
CA VAL A 359 -19.17 0.05 -5.41
C VAL A 359 -19.74 0.01 -3.99
N ASN A 360 -18.86 0.20 -3.00
CA ASN A 360 -19.20 0.45 -1.61
C ASN A 360 -18.79 1.88 -1.29
N SER A 361 -19.78 2.77 -1.06
CA SER A 361 -19.54 4.19 -0.80
C SER A 361 -18.77 4.42 0.50
N THR A 362 -19.02 3.62 1.54
CA THR A 362 -18.30 3.70 2.83
C THR A 362 -16.81 3.39 2.64
N ALA A 363 -16.50 2.41 1.79
CA ALA A 363 -15.13 2.03 1.47
C ALA A 363 -14.47 2.92 0.41
N GLN A 364 -15.19 3.92 -0.12
CA GLN A 364 -14.79 4.72 -1.28
C GLN A 364 -14.22 3.84 -2.40
N SER A 365 -14.93 2.77 -2.76
CA SER A 365 -14.42 1.74 -3.66
C SER A 365 -13.90 2.31 -4.98
N GLY A 366 -12.72 1.85 -5.36
CA GLY A 366 -12.13 2.10 -6.67
C GLY A 366 -11.21 0.95 -7.07
N TRP A 367 -10.86 0.93 -8.35
CA TRP A 367 -9.98 -0.09 -8.94
C TRP A 367 -8.90 0.58 -9.78
N SER A 368 -7.76 -0.07 -9.90
CA SER A 368 -6.76 0.24 -10.92
C SER A 368 -6.40 -1.05 -11.62
N TYR A 369 -6.67 -1.13 -12.92
CA TYR A 369 -6.50 -2.37 -13.68
C TYR A 369 -5.87 -2.15 -15.04
N GLY A 370 -5.14 -3.16 -15.50
CA GLY A 370 -4.45 -3.13 -16.78
C GLY A 370 -3.95 -4.53 -17.15
N PHE A 371 -3.49 -4.66 -18.39
CA PHE A 371 -2.94 -5.92 -18.89
C PHE A 371 -1.41 -5.93 -18.81
N VAL A 372 -0.83 -7.11 -18.64
CA VAL A 372 0.60 -7.36 -18.79
C VAL A 372 0.78 -8.52 -19.76
N ALA A 373 1.34 -8.26 -20.93
CA ALA A 373 1.77 -9.32 -21.83
C ALA A 373 3.19 -9.76 -21.46
N VAL A 374 3.48 -11.06 -21.58
CA VAL A 374 4.79 -11.62 -21.27
C VAL A 374 5.29 -12.40 -22.49
N ARG A 375 6.50 -12.07 -22.93
CA ARG A 375 7.21 -12.76 -24.01
C ARG A 375 8.58 -13.20 -23.51
N ASN A 376 8.80 -14.51 -23.42
CA ASN A 376 10.05 -15.10 -22.93
C ASN A 376 10.49 -14.52 -21.56
N GLY A 377 9.53 -14.30 -20.66
CA GLY A 377 9.77 -13.72 -19.34
C GLY A 377 9.92 -12.19 -19.31
N VAL A 378 9.89 -11.51 -20.46
CA VAL A 378 9.94 -10.05 -20.55
C VAL A 378 8.52 -9.47 -20.58
N PRO A 379 8.16 -8.57 -19.65
CA PRO A 379 6.83 -7.97 -19.61
C PRO A 379 6.69 -6.79 -20.59
N ARG A 380 5.47 -6.60 -21.09
CA ARG A 380 4.98 -5.36 -21.72
C ARG A 380 3.70 -4.91 -21.02
N TYR A 381 3.73 -3.69 -20.50
CA TYR A 381 2.63 -3.13 -19.74
C TYR A 381 1.60 -2.44 -20.63
N GLY A 382 0.32 -2.77 -20.42
CA GLY A 382 -0.79 -1.96 -20.91
C GLY A 382 -1.08 -0.77 -19.98
N PRO A 383 -1.84 0.24 -20.46
CA PRO A 383 -2.23 1.38 -19.63
C PRO A 383 -3.06 0.94 -18.43
N ILE A 384 -2.99 1.74 -17.35
CA ILE A 384 -3.84 1.59 -16.17
C ILE A 384 -5.17 2.33 -16.41
N HIS A 385 -6.26 1.65 -16.11
CA HIS A 385 -7.63 2.16 -16.13
C HIS A 385 -8.19 2.16 -14.71
N SER A 386 -9.12 3.07 -14.41
CA SER A 386 -9.66 3.25 -13.06
C SER A 386 -11.19 3.27 -12.95
N SER A 387 -11.92 3.16 -14.07
CA SER A 387 -13.38 3.18 -14.04
C SER A 387 -13.93 1.94 -13.33
N SER A 388 -14.87 2.14 -12.40
CA SER A 388 -15.64 1.07 -11.77
C SER A 388 -16.57 0.35 -12.75
N ASN A 389 -16.81 0.93 -13.93
CA ASN A 389 -17.64 0.38 -14.99
C ASN A 389 -17.06 0.79 -16.34
N GLY A 390 -16.24 -0.07 -16.96
CA GLY A 390 -15.39 0.32 -18.09
C GLY A 390 -15.30 -0.75 -19.17
N GLU A 391 -15.17 -0.35 -20.43
CA GLU A 391 -14.72 -1.24 -21.50
C GLU A 391 -13.28 -0.88 -21.87
N VAL A 392 -12.40 -1.88 -21.95
CA VAL A 392 -10.98 -1.69 -22.28
C VAL A 392 -10.53 -2.71 -23.31
N THR A 393 -9.55 -2.34 -24.12
CA THR A 393 -9.00 -3.20 -25.15
C THR A 393 -7.48 -3.29 -25.04
N PHE A 394 -6.92 -4.45 -25.36
CA PHE A 394 -5.50 -4.68 -25.36
C PHE A 394 -5.09 -5.55 -26.53
N GLN A 395 -4.29 -4.98 -27.43
CA GLN A 395 -3.73 -5.69 -28.57
C GLN A 395 -2.47 -6.44 -28.12
N THR A 396 -2.49 -7.76 -28.26
CA THR A 396 -1.27 -8.58 -28.10
C THR A 396 -0.39 -8.49 -29.34
N GLN A 397 0.91 -8.68 -29.16
CA GLN A 397 1.90 -8.80 -30.22
C GLN A 397 2.22 -10.28 -30.48
N PRO A 398 2.72 -10.63 -31.68
CA PRO A 398 3.18 -11.98 -31.97
C PRO A 398 4.19 -12.50 -30.93
N GLY A 399 3.93 -13.69 -30.38
CA GLY A 399 4.74 -14.35 -29.35
C GLY A 399 4.32 -14.04 -27.91
N GLU A 400 3.35 -13.16 -27.68
CA GLU A 400 2.81 -12.86 -26.35
C GLU A 400 1.68 -13.82 -25.98
N ARG A 401 2.05 -15.04 -25.58
CA ARG A 401 1.07 -16.10 -25.25
C ARG A 401 0.63 -16.10 -23.79
N ASP A 402 1.39 -15.44 -22.92
CA ASP A 402 1.05 -15.26 -21.51
C ASP A 402 0.61 -13.82 -21.28
N VAL A 403 -0.67 -13.61 -21.03
CA VAL A 403 -1.23 -12.30 -20.69
C VAL A 403 -1.80 -12.37 -19.28
N TYR A 404 -1.64 -11.30 -18.51
CA TYR A 404 -2.23 -11.17 -17.19
C TYR A 404 -3.16 -9.96 -17.18
N LEU A 405 -4.36 -10.14 -16.65
CA LEU A 405 -5.15 -9.04 -16.11
C LEU A 405 -4.70 -8.79 -14.67
N VAL A 406 -4.28 -7.58 -14.38
CA VAL A 406 -3.94 -7.14 -13.02
C VAL A 406 -5.02 -6.19 -12.54
N VAL A 407 -5.56 -6.43 -11.35
CA VAL A 407 -6.60 -5.59 -10.74
C VAL A 407 -6.21 -5.29 -9.31
N LEU A 408 -5.99 -4.01 -9.00
CA LEU A 408 -5.65 -3.50 -7.68
C LEU A 408 -6.85 -2.78 -7.06
N GLY A 409 -7.05 -2.97 -5.75
CA GLY A 409 -7.99 -2.20 -4.94
C GLY A 409 -7.47 -0.77 -4.75
N ALA A 410 -8.18 0.21 -5.30
CA ALA A 410 -7.71 1.59 -5.44
C ALA A 410 -8.71 2.58 -4.81
N PRO A 411 -8.82 2.62 -3.48
CA PRO A 411 -9.81 3.46 -2.80
C PRO A 411 -9.62 4.96 -3.06
N GLY A 412 -10.70 5.72 -2.85
CA GLY A 412 -10.70 7.18 -2.88
C GLY A 412 -9.91 7.84 -1.75
N THR A 413 -9.49 7.06 -0.74
CA THR A 413 -8.61 7.49 0.34
C THR A 413 -7.76 6.32 0.85
N VAL A 414 -6.67 6.61 1.56
CA VAL A 414 -5.87 5.57 2.23
C VAL A 414 -6.53 5.23 3.57
N HIS A 415 -7.15 4.06 3.71
CA HIS A 415 -7.65 3.61 5.01
C HIS A 415 -6.50 3.20 5.93
N LYS A 416 -6.70 3.39 7.23
CA LYS A 416 -5.69 3.15 8.27
C LYS A 416 -6.08 1.97 9.15
N TYR A 417 -5.69 0.78 8.74
CA TYR A 417 -5.87 -0.45 9.51
C TYR A 417 -4.74 -0.61 10.52
N ALA A 418 -5.04 -0.92 11.78
CA ALA A 418 -4.02 -1.30 12.75
C ALA A 418 -3.38 -2.64 12.37
N TYR A 419 -2.25 -2.97 13.00
CA TYR A 419 -1.47 -4.18 12.67
C TYR A 419 -2.26 -5.50 12.77
N LEU A 420 -3.20 -5.60 13.72
CA LEU A 420 -4.05 -6.77 13.93
C LEU A 420 -5.45 -6.62 13.29
N ASP A 421 -5.73 -5.50 12.62
CA ASP A 421 -6.95 -5.35 11.82
C ASP A 421 -6.78 -6.14 10.52
N GLY A 422 -6.99 -7.46 10.63
CA GLY A 422 -6.89 -8.38 9.52
C GLY A 422 -8.16 -8.45 8.68
N TYR A 423 -8.26 -9.54 7.94
CA TYR A 423 -9.20 -9.72 6.83
C TYR A 423 -10.65 -9.19 7.02
N PRO A 424 -11.40 -9.51 8.09
CA PRO A 424 -12.80 -9.05 8.23
C PRO A 424 -12.92 -7.55 8.53
N LYS A 425 -11.82 -6.88 8.87
CA LYS A 425 -11.76 -5.44 9.17
C LYS A 425 -11.27 -4.61 7.99
N ASN A 426 -10.72 -5.23 6.96
CA ASN A 426 -10.28 -4.53 5.76
C ASN A 426 -11.42 -4.47 4.72
N TYR A 427 -11.57 -3.31 4.07
CA TYR A 427 -12.44 -3.22 2.91
C TYR A 427 -11.87 -4.02 1.74
N ARG A 428 -12.76 -4.68 1.00
CA ARG A 428 -12.49 -5.46 -0.19
C ARG A 428 -13.29 -4.93 -1.37
N TYR A 429 -12.72 -5.06 -2.56
CA TYR A 429 -13.23 -4.44 -3.78
C TYR A 429 -13.58 -5.52 -4.83
N PRO A 430 -14.70 -6.26 -4.63
CA PRO A 430 -15.08 -7.34 -5.55
C PRO A 430 -15.51 -6.79 -6.91
N TYR A 431 -15.24 -7.56 -7.96
CA TYR A 431 -15.50 -7.18 -9.34
C TYR A 431 -15.85 -8.38 -10.21
N GLN A 432 -16.50 -8.09 -11.33
CA GLN A 432 -16.83 -9.04 -12.38
C GLN A 432 -16.35 -8.46 -13.71
N PHE A 433 -16.09 -9.35 -14.66
CA PHE A 433 -15.63 -8.93 -15.96
C PHE A 433 -16.07 -9.91 -17.04
N ARG A 434 -16.24 -9.38 -18.25
CA ARG A 434 -16.47 -10.17 -19.45
C ARG A 434 -15.30 -10.03 -20.40
N LEU A 435 -14.85 -11.15 -20.97
CA LEU A 435 -13.74 -11.18 -21.94
C LEU A 435 -14.20 -11.61 -23.34
N GLN A 436 -13.55 -11.02 -24.33
CA GLN A 436 -13.53 -11.48 -25.72
C GLN A 436 -12.07 -11.49 -26.20
N GLY A 437 -11.67 -12.49 -26.99
CA GLY A 437 -10.31 -12.61 -27.53
C GLY A 437 -9.28 -13.23 -26.57
N ALA A 438 -9.68 -13.55 -25.34
CA ALA A 438 -8.92 -14.35 -24.40
C ALA A 438 -9.86 -15.04 -23.40
N THR A 439 -9.37 -16.08 -22.75
CA THR A 439 -10.07 -16.81 -21.69
C THR A 439 -9.18 -16.90 -20.46
N PRO A 440 -9.71 -16.82 -19.22
CA PRO A 440 -8.90 -17.09 -18.03
C PRO A 440 -8.33 -18.50 -18.07
N TRP A 441 -7.07 -18.63 -17.66
CA TRP A 441 -6.38 -19.92 -17.63
C TRP A 441 -7.18 -20.95 -16.81
N GLY A 442 -7.36 -22.15 -17.37
CA GLY A 442 -8.20 -23.22 -16.82
C GLY A 442 -9.58 -23.31 -17.47
N PHE A 443 -10.00 -22.30 -18.23
CA PHE A 443 -11.29 -22.27 -18.94
C PHE A 443 -11.13 -22.33 -20.47
N GLU A 444 -9.90 -22.33 -20.99
CA GLU A 444 -9.66 -22.50 -22.42
C GLU A 444 -10.06 -23.90 -22.91
N PRO A 445 -10.55 -24.02 -24.17
CA PRO A 445 -10.92 -25.32 -24.73
C PRO A 445 -9.76 -26.32 -24.70
N GLY A 446 -10.03 -27.53 -24.19
CA GLY A 446 -9.02 -28.58 -24.10
C GLY A 446 -7.96 -28.36 -23.02
N HIS A 447 -8.19 -27.48 -22.05
CA HIS A 447 -7.27 -27.26 -20.94
C HIS A 447 -6.91 -28.58 -20.23
N VAL A 448 -5.61 -28.84 -20.14
CA VAL A 448 -5.06 -29.92 -19.32
C VAL A 448 -4.18 -29.30 -18.25
N LYS A 449 -4.51 -29.58 -16.99
CA LYS A 449 -3.71 -29.13 -15.85
C LYS A 449 -2.29 -29.72 -15.99
N PRO A 450 -1.22 -28.92 -15.86
CA PRO A 450 0.14 -29.44 -15.93
C PRO A 450 0.40 -30.44 -14.80
N PRO A 451 1.39 -31.34 -14.94
CA PRO A 451 1.81 -32.21 -13.85
C PRO A 451 2.08 -31.44 -12.55
N ALA A 452 1.76 -32.06 -11.41
CA ALA A 452 2.04 -31.45 -10.11
C ALA A 452 3.56 -31.22 -9.97
N PRO A 453 3.99 -30.00 -9.62
CA PRO A 453 5.42 -29.72 -9.48
C PRO A 453 5.96 -30.27 -8.17
N GLY A 454 7.26 -30.54 -8.16
CA GLY A 454 7.99 -31.06 -6.99
C GLY A 454 7.55 -32.47 -6.60
N ASN A 455 7.76 -32.83 -5.33
CA ASN A 455 7.39 -34.14 -4.79
C ASN A 455 5.93 -34.17 -4.31
N GLY A 456 5.00 -33.80 -5.18
CA GLY A 456 3.56 -33.80 -4.87
C GLY A 456 2.70 -34.34 -6.00
N HIS A 457 1.39 -34.36 -5.76
CA HIS A 457 0.36 -34.78 -6.71
C HIS A 457 -0.88 -33.89 -6.59
N TRP A 458 -1.76 -33.94 -7.60
CA TRP A 458 -3.07 -33.29 -7.53
C TRP A 458 -4.05 -34.21 -6.80
N HIS A 459 -4.76 -33.69 -5.79
CA HIS A 459 -5.78 -34.44 -5.08
C HIS A 459 -6.94 -34.80 -6.03
N SER A 460 -7.44 -36.02 -5.97
CA SER A 460 -8.51 -36.50 -6.86
C SER A 460 -9.83 -35.75 -6.66
N ASN A 461 -10.08 -35.27 -5.43
CA ASN A 461 -11.24 -34.46 -5.09
C ASN A 461 -10.82 -32.98 -4.93
N GLY A 462 -11.11 -32.17 -5.96
CA GLY A 462 -10.85 -30.72 -6.00
C GLY A 462 -9.57 -30.30 -6.75
N GLY A 463 -8.59 -31.19 -6.90
CA GLY A 463 -7.40 -30.93 -7.72
C GLY A 463 -6.31 -30.09 -7.06
N GLY A 464 -6.39 -29.77 -5.76
CA GLY A 464 -5.35 -29.05 -5.03
C GLY A 464 -4.03 -29.82 -4.89
N TRP A 465 -2.95 -29.13 -4.54
CA TRP A 465 -1.62 -29.74 -4.44
C TRP A 465 -1.46 -30.48 -3.11
N VAL A 466 -0.96 -31.71 -3.15
CA VAL A 466 -0.69 -32.53 -1.96
C VAL A 466 0.74 -33.06 -2.02
N ASP A 467 1.50 -32.83 -0.96
CA ASP A 467 2.83 -33.41 -0.77
C ASP A 467 2.74 -34.93 -0.68
N ASN A 468 3.66 -35.65 -1.32
CA ASN A 468 3.66 -37.12 -1.26
C ASN A 468 3.91 -37.68 0.16
N ARG A 469 4.37 -36.83 1.09
CA ARG A 469 4.53 -37.17 2.52
C ARG A 469 3.26 -36.92 3.34
N ALA A 470 2.28 -36.21 2.80
CA ALA A 470 1.04 -35.90 3.49
C ALA A 470 0.07 -37.10 3.42
N ASN A 471 -0.82 -37.21 4.41
CA ASN A 471 -1.90 -38.19 4.41
C ASN A 471 -3.24 -37.48 4.22
N VAL A 472 -3.79 -37.54 3.01
CA VAL A 472 -5.05 -36.87 2.64
C VAL A 472 -6.07 -37.92 2.22
N ALA A 473 -7.21 -37.97 2.92
CA ALA A 473 -8.29 -38.88 2.60
C ALA A 473 -8.97 -38.52 1.26
N ALA A 474 -9.31 -39.52 0.44
CA ALA A 474 -10.02 -39.30 -0.82
C ALA A 474 -11.38 -38.60 -0.65
N THR A 475 -12.00 -38.70 0.54
CA THR A 475 -13.24 -38.02 0.92
C THR A 475 -13.05 -36.55 1.26
N ALA A 476 -11.84 -36.11 1.61
CA ALA A 476 -11.54 -34.71 1.83
C ALA A 476 -11.57 -33.94 0.50
N TYR A 477 -11.90 -32.66 0.53
CA TYR A 477 -11.82 -31.78 -0.62
C TYR A 477 -10.59 -30.88 -0.51
N VAL A 478 -9.73 -30.86 -1.52
CA VAL A 478 -8.61 -29.92 -1.62
C VAL A 478 -8.79 -29.13 -2.91
N GLY A 479 -9.16 -27.86 -2.78
CA GLY A 479 -9.52 -26.99 -3.90
C GLY A 479 -8.34 -26.70 -4.84
N PRO A 480 -8.60 -26.25 -6.08
CA PRO A 480 -7.59 -26.23 -7.16
C PRO A 480 -6.31 -25.42 -6.87
N ARG A 481 -6.39 -24.43 -5.98
CA ARG A 481 -5.30 -23.55 -5.55
C ARG A 481 -4.89 -23.74 -4.07
N ALA A 482 -5.54 -24.67 -3.37
CA ALA A 482 -5.21 -25.03 -2.00
C ALA A 482 -4.04 -26.03 -1.97
N ALA A 483 -3.37 -26.12 -0.81
CA ALA A 483 -2.24 -27.00 -0.62
C ALA A 483 -2.22 -27.72 0.73
N VAL A 484 -1.76 -28.98 0.73
CA VAL A 484 -1.40 -29.73 1.93
C VAL A 484 0.08 -30.12 1.83
N TYR A 485 0.91 -29.59 2.73
CA TYR A 485 2.37 -29.73 2.67
C TYR A 485 2.96 -30.51 3.83
N GLY A 486 4.11 -31.16 3.59
CA GLY A 486 4.87 -31.88 4.61
C GLY A 486 4.12 -33.12 5.11
N ASN A 487 4.33 -33.50 6.36
CA ASN A 487 3.70 -34.67 6.99
C ASN A 487 2.29 -34.36 7.53
N SER A 488 1.57 -33.41 6.93
CA SER A 488 0.25 -32.97 7.42
C SER A 488 -0.82 -34.02 7.10
N THR A 489 -1.88 -34.06 7.92
CA THR A 489 -2.98 -35.02 7.75
C THR A 489 -4.32 -34.32 7.54
N VAL A 490 -5.04 -34.67 6.47
CA VAL A 490 -6.40 -34.20 6.21
C VAL A 490 -7.33 -35.41 6.08
N SER A 491 -8.33 -35.52 6.95
CA SER A 491 -9.19 -36.71 7.05
C SER A 491 -10.69 -36.38 7.08
N GLY A 492 -11.54 -37.40 6.97
CA GLY A 492 -12.99 -37.22 6.95
C GLY A 492 -13.48 -36.45 5.72
N ASN A 493 -14.42 -35.53 5.92
CA ASN A 493 -15.00 -34.67 4.89
C ASN A 493 -14.46 -33.22 4.98
N ALA A 494 -13.28 -33.04 5.57
CA ALA A 494 -12.66 -31.73 5.69
C ALA A 494 -12.46 -31.07 4.31
N ARG A 495 -12.57 -29.74 4.26
CA ARG A 495 -12.47 -28.96 3.02
C ARG A 495 -11.37 -27.93 3.15
N ILE A 496 -10.40 -27.99 2.24
CA ILE A 496 -9.34 -26.98 2.10
C ILE A 496 -9.61 -26.22 0.80
N GLU A 497 -9.91 -24.94 0.87
CA GLU A 497 -10.49 -24.14 -0.21
C GLU A 497 -9.66 -22.90 -0.53
N ASP A 498 -9.91 -22.29 -1.69
CA ASP A 498 -9.22 -21.09 -2.18
C ASP A 498 -7.68 -21.23 -2.18
N LEU A 499 -6.98 -20.33 -1.47
CA LEU A 499 -5.53 -20.32 -1.33
C LEU A 499 -5.08 -20.97 -0.01
N ALA A 500 -5.98 -21.63 0.72
CA ALA A 500 -5.68 -22.17 2.04
C ALA A 500 -4.57 -23.21 2.01
N TRP A 501 -3.77 -23.23 3.07
CA TRP A 501 -2.61 -24.09 3.19
C TRP A 501 -2.56 -24.78 4.55
N VAL A 502 -2.50 -26.12 4.53
CA VAL A 502 -2.22 -26.94 5.71
C VAL A 502 -0.74 -27.33 5.71
N ASN A 503 -0.01 -26.95 6.76
CA ASN A 503 1.45 -27.01 6.80
C ASN A 503 2.00 -27.65 8.08
N SER A 504 3.28 -28.02 8.03
CA SER A 504 4.12 -28.34 9.19
C SER A 504 3.57 -29.43 10.11
N GLY A 505 2.87 -30.43 9.56
CA GLY A 505 2.35 -31.57 10.33
C GLY A 505 1.01 -31.29 11.03
N ALA A 506 0.31 -30.23 10.64
CA ALA A 506 -1.04 -29.97 11.13
C ALA A 506 -2.01 -31.10 10.77
N THR A 507 -3.04 -31.27 11.60
CA THR A 507 -4.14 -32.22 11.36
C THR A 507 -5.45 -31.46 11.16
N VAL A 508 -6.20 -31.81 10.11
CA VAL A 508 -7.54 -31.28 9.83
C VAL A 508 -8.48 -32.45 9.57
N GLY A 509 -9.50 -32.62 10.39
CA GLY A 509 -10.42 -33.76 10.32
C GLY A 509 -11.88 -33.40 10.47
N GLY A 510 -12.75 -34.40 10.38
CA GLY A 510 -14.20 -34.24 10.53
C GLY A 510 -14.81 -33.48 9.35
N SER A 511 -15.49 -32.37 9.62
CA SER A 511 -16.14 -31.48 8.64
C SER A 511 -15.54 -30.07 8.68
N ALA A 512 -14.31 -29.94 9.19
CA ALA A 512 -13.63 -28.65 9.29
C ALA A 512 -13.43 -28.03 7.90
N VAL A 513 -13.55 -26.70 7.82
CA VAL A 513 -13.33 -25.94 6.59
C VAL A 513 -12.17 -24.97 6.81
N VAL A 514 -11.15 -25.06 5.97
CA VAL A 514 -10.03 -24.12 5.91
C VAL A 514 -10.08 -23.44 4.56
N LYS A 515 -10.24 -22.13 4.51
CA LYS A 515 -10.53 -21.40 3.26
C LYS A 515 -9.79 -20.07 3.15
N ASN A 516 -10.02 -19.37 2.04
CA ASN A 516 -9.45 -18.07 1.71
C ASN A 516 -7.91 -18.11 1.71
N SER A 517 -7.22 -17.27 2.48
CA SER A 517 -5.75 -17.24 2.55
C SER A 517 -5.20 -17.87 3.83
N ALA A 518 -6.03 -18.58 4.60
CA ALA A 518 -5.63 -19.15 5.89
C ALA A 518 -4.42 -20.09 5.78
N LEU A 519 -3.61 -20.12 6.84
CA LEU A 519 -2.44 -20.99 6.97
C LEU A 519 -2.51 -21.77 8.28
N VAL A 520 -2.85 -23.05 8.19
CA VAL A 520 -2.88 -23.94 9.35
C VAL A 520 -1.46 -24.44 9.60
N GLN A 521 -0.88 -24.05 10.73
CA GLN A 521 0.51 -24.34 11.07
C GLN A 521 0.66 -25.60 11.93
N GLY A 522 1.89 -26.09 12.05
CA GLY A 522 2.23 -27.24 12.89
C GLY A 522 1.83 -27.01 14.33
N GLY A 523 1.28 -28.05 14.98
CA GLY A 523 0.66 -27.94 16.30
C GLY A 523 -0.86 -27.71 16.27
N ALA A 524 -1.41 -27.28 15.13
CA ALA A 524 -2.86 -27.21 14.95
C ALA A 524 -3.47 -28.61 14.76
N ASN A 525 -4.54 -28.87 15.51
CA ASN A 525 -5.40 -30.05 15.37
C ASN A 525 -6.86 -29.58 15.24
N LEU A 526 -7.27 -29.39 13.99
CA LEU A 526 -8.60 -28.91 13.62
C LEU A 526 -9.54 -30.09 13.44
N SER A 527 -10.71 -30.05 14.06
CA SER A 527 -11.72 -31.12 13.97
C SER A 527 -13.13 -30.57 14.06
N GLY A 528 -14.14 -31.46 13.99
CA GLY A 528 -15.53 -31.08 14.12
C GLY A 528 -16.01 -30.19 12.96
N ASN A 529 -16.68 -29.09 13.30
CA ASN A 529 -17.29 -28.16 12.34
C ASN A 529 -16.60 -26.78 12.35
N VAL A 530 -15.33 -26.70 12.77
CA VAL A 530 -14.60 -25.43 12.79
C VAL A 530 -14.40 -24.85 11.38
N VAL A 531 -14.52 -23.53 11.26
CA VAL A 531 -14.21 -22.79 10.04
C VAL A 531 -13.03 -21.87 10.30
N ILE A 532 -11.94 -22.07 9.57
CA ILE A 532 -10.77 -21.20 9.53
C ILE A 532 -10.74 -20.52 8.17
N GLY A 533 -10.62 -19.20 8.12
CA GLY A 533 -10.69 -18.44 6.86
C GLY A 533 -9.98 -17.10 6.92
N GLY A 534 -10.30 -16.24 5.94
CA GLY A 534 -9.66 -14.94 5.75
C GLY A 534 -8.14 -15.04 5.75
N ASP A 535 -7.49 -14.42 6.73
CA ASP A 535 -6.03 -14.44 6.94
C ASP A 535 -5.60 -15.15 8.23
N ALA A 536 -6.48 -15.98 8.81
CA ALA A 536 -6.20 -16.70 10.06
C ALA A 536 -5.04 -17.70 9.94
N GLU A 537 -4.22 -17.78 11.00
CA GLU A 537 -3.08 -18.71 11.08
C GLU A 537 -3.06 -19.47 12.40
N PRO A 538 -3.97 -20.44 12.60
CA PRO A 538 -3.97 -21.21 13.83
C PRO A 538 -2.74 -22.11 13.91
N ALA A 539 -2.12 -22.12 15.10
CA ALA A 539 -1.05 -23.04 15.49
C ALA A 539 -1.46 -23.97 16.65
N THR A 540 -2.74 -23.93 17.05
CA THR A 540 -3.29 -24.68 18.19
C THR A 540 -4.54 -25.47 17.80
N ALA A 541 -4.94 -26.42 18.64
CA ALA A 541 -6.12 -27.25 18.41
C ALA A 541 -7.44 -26.47 18.45
N CYS A 542 -8.39 -26.88 17.60
CA CYS A 542 -9.72 -26.27 17.50
C CYS A 542 -10.79 -27.29 17.05
N GLY A 543 -11.91 -27.38 17.77
CA GLY A 543 -13.01 -28.31 17.43
C GLY A 543 -14.29 -27.65 16.90
N SER A 544 -14.48 -26.34 17.12
CA SER A 544 -15.67 -25.59 16.72
C SER A 544 -15.37 -24.08 16.63
N GLY A 545 -16.32 -23.33 16.06
CA GLY A 545 -16.25 -21.87 15.91
C GLY A 545 -15.86 -21.43 14.50
N THR A 546 -15.81 -20.12 14.30
CA THR A 546 -15.38 -19.50 13.04
C THR A 546 -14.33 -18.43 13.31
N TYR A 547 -13.18 -18.54 12.65
CA TYR A 547 -12.02 -17.66 12.86
C TYR A 547 -11.50 -17.24 11.50
N LEU A 548 -11.73 -15.97 11.15
CA LEU A 548 -11.42 -15.42 9.81
C LEU A 548 -10.25 -14.44 9.86
N MET A 549 -9.71 -14.16 11.04
CA MET A 549 -8.64 -13.19 11.23
C MET A 549 -7.48 -13.80 11.98
N PHE A 550 -6.25 -13.41 11.63
CA PHE A 550 -5.13 -13.63 12.54
C PHE A 550 -5.25 -12.72 13.77
N ASN A 551 -5.59 -13.31 14.91
CA ASN A 551 -5.54 -12.65 16.20
C ASN A 551 -4.85 -13.58 17.22
N PRO A 552 -3.62 -13.27 17.67
CA PRO A 552 -2.87 -14.13 18.59
C PRO A 552 -3.53 -14.27 19.96
N ASP A 553 -4.35 -13.30 20.36
CA ASP A 553 -5.07 -13.32 21.64
C ASP A 553 -6.38 -14.12 21.56
N ARG A 554 -6.91 -14.32 20.34
CA ARG A 554 -8.13 -15.08 20.14
C ARG A 554 -7.84 -16.58 20.21
N ARG A 555 -8.21 -17.19 21.34
CA ARG A 555 -8.14 -18.63 21.54
C ARG A 555 -9.32 -19.33 20.88
N CYS A 556 -9.24 -20.66 20.78
CA CYS A 556 -10.33 -21.49 20.27
C CYS A 556 -11.53 -21.52 21.23
N ASP A 557 -12.30 -20.43 21.21
CA ASP A 557 -13.42 -20.14 22.11
C ASP A 557 -14.74 -20.79 21.68
N GLY A 558 -14.76 -21.42 20.49
CA GLY A 558 -15.97 -21.97 19.88
C GLY A 558 -16.95 -20.90 19.41
N GLY A 559 -16.53 -19.63 19.40
CA GLY A 559 -17.37 -18.47 19.14
C GLY A 559 -17.74 -18.30 17.66
N PRO A 560 -18.70 -17.40 17.37
CA PRO A 560 -19.05 -17.03 15.99
C PRO A 560 -17.89 -16.32 15.28
N GLY A 561 -18.03 -16.18 13.96
CA GLY A 561 -17.07 -15.45 13.12
C GLY A 561 -16.97 -13.97 13.51
N GLU A 562 -15.81 -13.38 13.25
CA GLU A 562 -15.63 -11.93 13.36
C GLU A 562 -16.60 -11.20 12.43
N THR A 563 -17.18 -10.09 12.88
CA THR A 563 -18.00 -9.23 12.03
C THR A 563 -17.17 -8.66 10.88
N ASP A 564 -17.65 -8.94 9.67
CA ASP A 564 -17.07 -8.49 8.41
C ASP A 564 -17.63 -7.12 8.02
N VAL A 565 -16.75 -6.16 7.71
CA VAL A 565 -17.13 -4.80 7.31
C VAL A 565 -17.67 -4.72 5.87
N ASN A 566 -17.52 -5.80 5.11
CA ASN A 566 -17.87 -5.84 3.70
C ASN A 566 -19.32 -6.32 3.51
N PRO A 567 -20.21 -5.49 2.93
CA PRO A 567 -21.59 -5.88 2.71
C PRO A 567 -21.70 -6.94 1.60
N PRO A 568 -22.73 -7.79 1.64
CA PRO A 568 -23.03 -8.68 0.51
C PRO A 568 -23.42 -7.86 -0.72
N HIS A 569 -23.12 -8.40 -1.91
CA HIS A 569 -23.46 -7.80 -3.19
C HIS A 569 -24.03 -8.84 -4.16
N PRO A 570 -24.86 -8.44 -5.13
CA PRO A 570 -25.41 -9.38 -6.12
C PRO A 570 -24.35 -9.83 -7.14
N ILE A 571 -24.72 -10.82 -7.96
CA ILE A 571 -23.99 -11.16 -9.19
C ILE A 571 -24.59 -10.34 -10.33
N PHE A 572 -23.76 -9.78 -11.22
CA PHE A 572 -24.24 -9.00 -12.36
C PHE A 572 -24.81 -9.95 -13.40
N SER A 573 -25.75 -9.51 -14.23
CA SER A 573 -26.21 -10.33 -15.36
C SER A 573 -25.21 -10.30 -16.53
N ASP A 574 -25.35 -11.20 -17.50
CA ASP A 574 -24.54 -11.13 -18.73
C ASP A 574 -24.79 -9.84 -19.53
N ASN A 575 -26.00 -9.26 -19.39
CA ASN A 575 -26.39 -7.99 -20.03
C ASN A 575 -25.72 -6.79 -19.35
N ASP A 576 -25.57 -6.83 -18.03
CA ASP A 576 -24.83 -5.83 -17.25
C ASP A 576 -23.36 -5.68 -17.68
N LEU A 577 -22.80 -6.74 -18.27
CA LEU A 577 -21.44 -6.82 -18.79
C LEU A 577 -21.39 -6.98 -20.32
N ALA A 578 -22.46 -6.65 -21.05
CA ALA A 578 -22.43 -6.68 -22.51
C ALA A 578 -21.43 -5.67 -23.09
N PHE A 579 -20.77 -6.03 -24.18
CA PHE A 579 -19.92 -5.13 -24.97
C PHE A 579 -20.78 -4.20 -25.82
N GLY A 580 -20.34 -2.96 -26.02
CA GLY A 580 -20.97 -2.04 -26.98
C GLY A 580 -22.40 -1.58 -26.65
N THR A 581 -23.02 -2.08 -25.58
CA THR A 581 -24.02 -1.27 -24.89
C THR A 581 -23.23 -0.07 -24.37
N GLY A 582 -23.63 1.15 -24.71
CA GLY A 582 -23.27 2.33 -23.92
C GLY A 582 -23.95 2.18 -22.56
N GLY A 583 -23.53 1.14 -21.82
CA GLY A 583 -24.23 0.55 -20.71
C GLY A 583 -24.32 1.59 -19.66
N GLY A 584 -25.50 2.22 -19.60
CA GLY A 584 -25.85 3.19 -18.62
C GLY A 584 -25.39 2.67 -17.28
N ASP A 585 -24.45 3.40 -16.70
CA ASP A 585 -24.55 3.60 -15.27
C ASP A 585 -26.03 3.93 -14.97
N PRO A 586 -26.61 3.49 -13.84
CA PRO A 586 -27.32 4.51 -13.08
C PRO A 586 -26.28 5.60 -12.87
N THR A 587 -26.32 6.64 -13.73
CA THR A 587 -25.34 7.73 -13.88
C THR A 587 -24.44 7.81 -12.65
N PRO A 588 -23.12 7.60 -12.75
CA PRO A 588 -22.29 7.57 -11.55
C PRO A 588 -22.59 8.87 -10.85
N THR A 589 -23.10 8.82 -9.60
CA THR A 589 -23.70 9.97 -8.94
C THR A 589 -22.79 11.15 -9.21
N PRO A 590 -23.23 12.12 -10.03
CA PRO A 590 -22.31 13.10 -10.57
C PRO A 590 -21.56 13.73 -9.39
N VAL A 591 -20.23 13.62 -9.38
CA VAL A 591 -19.44 14.11 -8.23
C VAL A 591 -19.64 15.61 -8.16
N ASN A 592 -20.25 16.08 -7.08
CA ASN A 592 -20.48 17.51 -6.88
C ASN A 592 -19.14 18.21 -6.63
N LEU A 593 -18.63 18.90 -7.66
CA LEU A 593 -17.38 19.65 -7.62
C LEU A 593 -17.50 20.94 -6.82
N ALA A 594 -18.73 21.42 -6.55
CA ALA A 594 -18.95 22.66 -5.82
C ALA A 594 -18.43 22.61 -4.37
N ALA A 595 -18.44 21.43 -3.73
CA ALA A 595 -17.96 21.25 -2.35
C ALA A 595 -16.47 21.59 -2.16
N ASN A 596 -15.68 21.57 -3.25
CA ASN A 596 -14.26 21.89 -3.24
C ASN A 596 -13.96 23.33 -3.72
N ALA A 597 -15.00 24.14 -3.98
CA ALA A 597 -14.86 25.52 -4.40
C ALA A 597 -14.87 26.48 -3.21
N THR A 598 -14.23 27.64 -3.37
CA THR A 598 -14.40 28.80 -2.50
C THR A 598 -15.60 29.61 -2.99
N PRO A 599 -16.65 29.79 -2.18
CA PRO A 599 -17.84 30.56 -2.56
C PRO A 599 -17.61 32.07 -2.39
N SER A 600 -18.17 32.87 -3.30
CA SER A 600 -18.26 34.34 -3.20
C SER A 600 -19.54 34.85 -3.85
N ALA A 601 -19.94 36.10 -3.56
CA ALA A 601 -21.19 36.66 -4.08
C ALA A 601 -21.11 38.17 -4.26
N SER A 602 -22.05 38.72 -5.03
CA SER A 602 -22.21 40.18 -5.21
C SER A 602 -22.53 40.90 -3.91
N TYR A 603 -23.37 40.29 -3.07
CA TYR A 603 -23.80 40.80 -1.77
C TYR A 603 -24.35 39.63 -0.94
N THR A 604 -24.29 39.74 0.39
CA THR A 604 -24.85 38.76 1.33
C THR A 604 -25.50 39.52 2.50
N SER A 605 -26.76 39.22 2.81
CA SER A 605 -27.45 39.83 3.95
C SER A 605 -26.69 39.59 5.27
N PRO A 606 -26.70 40.52 6.24
CA PRO A 606 -25.86 40.41 7.46
C PRO A 606 -26.08 39.17 8.35
N TRP A 607 -27.24 38.50 8.23
CA TRP A 607 -27.60 37.29 8.97
C TRP A 607 -27.59 36.01 8.11
N GLU A 608 -27.10 36.12 6.88
CA GLU A 608 -26.98 35.03 5.90
C GLU A 608 -25.51 34.79 5.59
N THR A 609 -25.19 33.69 4.90
CA THR A 609 -23.80 33.34 4.59
C THR A 609 -23.66 32.86 3.17
N VAL A 610 -22.63 33.37 2.48
CA VAL A 610 -22.29 32.90 1.13
C VAL A 610 -21.77 31.45 1.14
N ALA A 611 -21.29 30.96 2.29
CA ALA A 611 -20.87 29.56 2.43
C ALA A 611 -22.02 28.57 2.22
N ALA A 612 -23.27 29.01 2.40
CA ALA A 612 -24.45 28.18 2.19
C ALA A 612 -24.59 27.70 0.74
N ILE A 613 -23.99 28.38 -0.25
CA ILE A 613 -24.20 27.98 -1.65
C ILE A 613 -23.49 26.68 -2.03
N ASN A 614 -22.62 26.11 -1.18
CA ASN A 614 -21.88 24.89 -1.51
C ASN A 614 -21.48 24.03 -0.30
N ASP A 615 -22.18 24.17 0.83
CA ASP A 615 -21.88 23.42 2.05
C ASP A 615 -22.58 22.05 2.14
N GLY A 616 -23.47 21.75 1.18
CA GLY A 616 -24.24 20.51 1.14
C GLY A 616 -25.45 20.47 2.09
N ALA A 617 -25.82 21.60 2.73
CA ALA A 617 -26.83 21.66 3.77
C ALA A 617 -28.11 22.42 3.33
N VAL A 618 -29.18 21.68 3.04
CA VAL A 618 -30.53 22.22 2.78
C VAL A 618 -31.46 21.81 3.93
N PRO A 619 -32.31 22.71 4.49
CA PRO A 619 -32.64 24.06 3.99
C PRO A 619 -31.89 25.23 4.66
N SER A 620 -30.89 24.94 5.50
CA SER A 620 -30.14 25.95 6.25
C SER A 620 -28.69 25.47 6.44
N PRO A 621 -27.70 26.36 6.41
CA PRO A 621 -27.78 27.83 6.27
C PRO A 621 -28.19 28.28 4.85
N ARG A 622 -28.35 29.59 4.64
CA ARG A 622 -28.82 30.16 3.37
C ARG A 622 -28.03 31.40 2.97
N TRP A 623 -27.99 31.66 1.67
CA TRP A 623 -27.51 32.91 1.09
C TRP A 623 -28.69 33.69 0.51
N GLY A 624 -28.75 34.99 0.77
CA GLY A 624 -29.74 35.89 0.20
C GLY A 624 -29.22 37.31 0.13
N THR A 625 -29.93 38.13 -0.64
CA THR A 625 -29.45 39.46 -1.01
C THR A 625 -30.23 40.61 -0.40
N TRP A 626 -31.05 40.43 0.63
CA TRP A 626 -31.88 41.52 1.16
C TRP A 626 -31.05 42.67 1.75
N PRO A 627 -31.38 43.96 1.47
CA PRO A 627 -32.52 44.44 0.66
C PRO A 627 -32.18 44.66 -0.83
N GLU A 628 -31.02 44.22 -1.32
CA GLU A 628 -30.56 44.40 -2.69
C GLU A 628 -31.44 43.69 -3.72
N THR A 629 -31.86 44.45 -4.73
CA THR A 629 -32.62 43.98 -5.89
C THR A 629 -31.85 44.21 -7.19
N GLY A 630 -32.35 43.68 -8.31
CA GLY A 630 -31.70 43.77 -9.61
C GLY A 630 -30.86 42.54 -9.93
N THR A 631 -29.77 42.71 -10.66
CA THR A 631 -28.88 41.59 -11.00
C THR A 631 -27.92 41.31 -9.85
N GLN A 632 -27.96 40.08 -9.33
CA GLN A 632 -27.07 39.58 -8.28
C GLN A 632 -26.36 38.32 -8.76
N TRP A 633 -25.25 37.94 -8.14
CA TRP A 633 -24.53 36.71 -8.51
C TRP A 633 -23.92 36.00 -7.31
N ALA A 634 -23.80 34.68 -7.43
CA ALA A 634 -23.06 33.81 -6.53
C ALA A 634 -22.09 32.94 -7.34
N GLU A 635 -20.86 32.76 -6.85
CA GLU A 635 -19.75 32.19 -7.60
C GLU A 635 -19.03 31.10 -6.81
N LEU A 636 -18.63 30.05 -7.53
CA LEU A 636 -17.73 28.99 -7.11
C LEU A 636 -16.36 29.22 -7.77
N THR A 637 -15.30 29.34 -6.97
CA THR A 637 -13.91 29.41 -7.45
C THR A 637 -13.10 28.19 -7.04
N TRP A 638 -12.45 27.52 -8.00
CA TRP A 638 -11.54 26.41 -7.76
C TRP A 638 -10.07 26.84 -7.89
N SER A 639 -9.17 26.14 -7.19
CA SER A 639 -7.72 26.36 -7.27
C SER A 639 -7.10 25.90 -8.59
N SER A 640 -7.80 25.03 -9.33
CA SER A 640 -7.43 24.51 -10.64
C SER A 640 -8.67 24.38 -11.54
N ALA A 641 -8.47 24.40 -12.86
CA ALA A 641 -9.58 24.33 -13.81
C ALA A 641 -10.33 23.00 -13.70
N GLN A 642 -11.66 23.09 -13.57
CA GLN A 642 -12.57 21.96 -13.52
C GLN A 642 -13.28 21.82 -14.87
N THR A 643 -13.49 20.58 -15.31
CA THR A 643 -14.39 20.28 -16.44
C THR A 643 -15.80 20.13 -15.91
N ILE A 644 -16.73 20.98 -16.36
CA ILE A 644 -18.11 21.05 -15.87
C ILE A 644 -19.06 20.98 -17.07
N LYS A 645 -20.09 20.13 -17.02
CA LYS A 645 -21.11 19.97 -18.06
C LYS A 645 -22.56 20.10 -17.58
N SER A 646 -22.78 20.12 -16.26
CA SER A 646 -24.09 20.39 -15.67
C SER A 646 -23.99 21.03 -14.29
N ALA A 647 -25.07 21.64 -13.85
CA ALA A 647 -25.21 22.22 -12.52
C ALA A 647 -26.66 22.15 -12.03
N GLU A 648 -26.86 22.23 -10.71
CA GLU A 648 -28.15 22.33 -10.06
C GLU A 648 -28.16 23.54 -9.11
N VAL A 649 -29.23 24.33 -9.13
CA VAL A 649 -29.38 25.51 -8.26
C VAL A 649 -30.65 25.39 -7.42
N TYR A 650 -30.55 25.57 -6.11
CA TYR A 650 -31.69 25.56 -5.19
C TYR A 650 -31.98 26.99 -4.73
N PHE A 651 -33.16 27.53 -5.06
CA PHE A 651 -33.54 28.89 -4.66
C PHE A 651 -34.07 28.96 -3.23
N PHE A 652 -33.73 30.05 -2.54
CA PHE A 652 -34.35 30.44 -1.28
C PHE A 652 -35.55 31.36 -1.55
N ASP A 653 -36.69 31.07 -0.94
CA ASP A 653 -37.91 31.90 -0.98
C ASP A 653 -38.53 31.90 0.44
N ASP A 654 -38.69 33.08 1.04
CA ASP A 654 -39.27 33.25 2.38
C ASP A 654 -40.73 33.75 2.36
N GLY A 655 -41.34 33.83 1.18
CA GLY A 655 -42.68 34.39 0.98
C GLY A 655 -42.76 35.91 1.18
N GLY A 656 -41.63 36.59 1.41
CA GLY A 656 -41.54 38.01 1.74
C GLY A 656 -40.36 38.71 1.08
N GLY A 657 -39.30 38.98 1.85
CA GLY A 657 -38.17 39.83 1.45
C GLY A 657 -37.21 39.18 0.45
N VAL A 658 -37.25 37.85 0.33
CA VAL A 658 -36.46 37.07 -0.63
C VAL A 658 -37.39 36.12 -1.37
N ARG A 659 -37.39 36.19 -2.71
CA ARG A 659 -38.25 35.38 -3.58
C ARG A 659 -37.42 34.70 -4.67
N VAL A 660 -37.97 33.67 -5.31
CA VAL A 660 -37.36 33.09 -6.52
C VAL A 660 -37.07 34.17 -7.58
N PRO A 661 -35.97 34.05 -8.36
CA PRO A 661 -35.58 35.06 -9.34
C PRO A 661 -36.58 35.15 -10.50
N ALA A 662 -36.65 36.29 -11.19
CA ALA A 662 -37.37 36.43 -12.46
C ALA A 662 -36.70 35.67 -13.61
N SER A 663 -35.37 35.60 -13.59
CA SER A 663 -34.57 34.78 -14.50
C SER A 663 -33.20 34.49 -13.88
N TRP A 664 -32.54 33.45 -14.37
CA TRP A 664 -31.16 33.16 -13.99
C TRP A 664 -30.40 32.52 -15.15
N LYS A 665 -29.06 32.58 -15.07
CA LYS A 665 -28.17 31.91 -16.02
C LYS A 665 -26.83 31.54 -15.38
N LEU A 666 -26.10 30.64 -16.03
CA LEU A 666 -24.73 30.29 -15.66
C LEU A 666 -23.72 30.97 -16.56
N GLN A 667 -22.65 31.47 -15.94
CA GLN A 667 -21.48 31.99 -16.64
C GLN A 667 -20.22 31.34 -16.11
N TYR A 668 -19.24 31.10 -16.99
CA TYR A 668 -17.93 30.60 -16.63
C TYR A 668 -16.84 31.63 -16.97
N TRP A 669 -15.72 31.59 -16.25
CA TRP A 669 -14.56 32.41 -16.55
C TRP A 669 -13.72 31.78 -17.66
N ASN A 670 -13.56 32.46 -18.79
CA ASN A 670 -12.78 31.96 -19.92
C ASN A 670 -11.28 32.30 -19.84
N GLY A 671 -10.81 32.85 -18.71
CA GLY A 671 -9.46 33.39 -18.54
C GLY A 671 -9.39 34.92 -18.59
N SER A 672 -10.39 35.59 -19.20
CA SER A 672 -10.40 37.05 -19.41
C SER A 672 -11.73 37.73 -19.11
N ALA A 673 -12.86 37.03 -19.25
CA ALA A 673 -14.20 37.54 -19.01
C ALA A 673 -15.14 36.40 -18.59
N TYR A 674 -16.29 36.78 -18.01
CA TYR A 674 -17.40 35.85 -17.82
C TYR A 674 -18.21 35.70 -19.10
N VAL A 675 -18.40 34.46 -19.53
CA VAL A 675 -19.15 34.10 -20.73
C VAL A 675 -20.29 33.16 -20.35
N ASP A 676 -21.45 33.33 -20.98
CA ASP A 676 -22.59 32.42 -20.81
C ASP A 676 -22.21 31.00 -21.26
N VAL A 677 -22.66 29.97 -20.53
CA VAL A 677 -22.47 28.58 -20.96
C VAL A 677 -23.20 28.32 -22.28
N ALA A 678 -22.58 27.54 -23.18
CA ALA A 678 -23.17 27.27 -24.50
C ALA A 678 -24.17 26.09 -24.46
N ASN A 679 -25.25 26.21 -25.24
CA ASN A 679 -26.30 25.18 -25.36
C ASN A 679 -26.92 24.71 -24.03
N PRO A 680 -27.40 25.62 -23.15
CA PRO A 680 -28.06 25.20 -21.92
C PRO A 680 -29.38 24.47 -22.21
N SER A 681 -29.71 23.44 -21.43
CA SER A 681 -30.99 22.73 -21.51
C SER A 681 -32.21 23.56 -21.09
N GLY A 682 -31.98 24.77 -20.58
CA GLY A 682 -32.98 25.67 -20.01
C GLY A 682 -32.66 26.03 -18.55
N TYR A 683 -33.28 27.08 -18.04
CA TYR A 683 -33.10 27.60 -16.69
C TYR A 683 -34.42 27.58 -15.92
N PRO A 684 -34.82 26.41 -15.35
CA PRO A 684 -36.09 26.30 -14.62
C PRO A 684 -36.10 27.14 -13.34
N ILE A 685 -37.28 27.59 -12.90
CA ILE A 685 -37.47 28.43 -11.70
C ILE A 685 -38.53 27.80 -10.81
N ALA A 686 -38.19 26.67 -10.20
CA ALA A 686 -39.01 25.99 -9.20
C ALA A 686 -38.56 26.39 -7.78
N ALA A 687 -39.51 26.78 -6.94
CA ALA A 687 -39.29 26.96 -5.51
C ALA A 687 -39.24 25.59 -4.80
N GLY A 688 -38.44 25.47 -3.75
CA GLY A 688 -38.38 24.25 -2.93
C GLY A 688 -37.80 23.02 -3.62
N ALA A 689 -37.05 23.20 -4.71
CA ALA A 689 -36.40 22.12 -5.45
C ALA A 689 -35.08 22.57 -6.09
N TYR A 690 -34.24 21.58 -6.45
CA TYR A 690 -33.09 21.81 -7.32
C TYR A 690 -33.55 22.09 -8.75
N ASN A 691 -32.94 23.09 -9.38
CA ASN A 691 -33.19 23.51 -10.76
C ASN A 691 -32.00 23.06 -11.62
N PRO A 692 -32.09 21.90 -12.30
CA PRO A 692 -30.98 21.35 -13.08
C PRO A 692 -30.83 22.05 -14.44
N VAL A 693 -29.58 22.20 -14.87
CA VAL A 693 -29.22 22.65 -16.22
C VAL A 693 -28.01 21.85 -16.73
N THR A 694 -28.10 21.33 -17.95
CA THR A 694 -26.97 20.77 -18.69
C THR A 694 -26.52 21.75 -19.76
N PHE A 695 -25.25 21.72 -20.14
CA PHE A 695 -24.66 22.62 -21.13
C PHE A 695 -23.43 21.99 -21.79
N THR A 696 -22.92 22.63 -22.85
CA THR A 696 -21.67 22.23 -23.50
C THR A 696 -20.53 22.32 -22.49
N ALA A 697 -19.78 21.23 -22.31
CA ALA A 697 -18.75 21.15 -21.28
C ALA A 697 -17.73 22.30 -21.38
N VAL A 698 -17.42 22.91 -20.23
CA VAL A 698 -16.43 23.99 -20.10
C VAL A 698 -15.31 23.57 -19.17
N SER A 699 -14.08 24.01 -19.46
CA SER A 699 -12.96 23.92 -18.52
C SER A 699 -12.73 25.29 -17.92
N THR A 700 -12.95 25.45 -16.61
CA THR A 700 -12.97 26.76 -15.95
C THR A 700 -12.49 26.68 -14.50
N THR A 701 -11.87 27.74 -14.01
CA THR A 701 -11.58 27.91 -12.57
C THR A 701 -12.71 28.59 -11.82
N ARG A 702 -13.73 29.14 -12.52
CA ARG A 702 -14.85 29.85 -11.91
C ARG A 702 -16.16 29.59 -12.63
N LEU A 703 -17.22 29.36 -11.86
CA LEU A 703 -18.59 29.24 -12.33
C LEU A 703 -19.47 30.13 -11.46
N ARG A 704 -20.28 31.00 -12.06
CA ARG A 704 -21.22 31.84 -11.31
C ARG A 704 -22.65 31.70 -11.80
N VAL A 705 -23.57 31.71 -10.84
CA VAL A 705 -25.02 31.83 -11.03
C VAL A 705 -25.35 33.32 -11.04
N VAL A 706 -25.90 33.81 -12.14
CA VAL A 706 -26.38 35.19 -12.27
C VAL A 706 -27.90 35.18 -12.16
N LEU A 707 -28.44 35.94 -11.21
CA LEU A 707 -29.83 35.97 -10.81
C LEU A 707 -30.38 37.38 -11.07
N GLN A 708 -31.56 37.47 -11.67
CA GLN A 708 -32.30 38.72 -11.80
C GLN A 708 -33.47 38.71 -10.81
N SER A 709 -33.52 39.66 -9.88
CA SER A 709 -34.67 39.85 -8.99
C SER A 709 -35.97 40.02 -9.76
N GLY A 710 -37.02 39.39 -9.25
CA GLY A 710 -38.40 39.61 -9.67
C GLY A 710 -39.14 40.48 -8.67
N GLN A 711 -40.01 39.85 -7.87
CA GLN A 711 -40.86 40.55 -6.89
C GLN A 711 -40.11 41.07 -5.65
N ALA A 712 -38.92 40.53 -5.34
CA ALA A 712 -38.11 40.90 -4.20
C ALA A 712 -36.62 40.56 -4.43
N SER A 713 -35.81 40.61 -3.37
CA SER A 713 -34.41 40.16 -3.36
C SER A 713 -34.32 38.66 -3.71
N VAL A 714 -33.13 38.17 -4.07
CA VAL A 714 -32.91 36.76 -4.47
C VAL A 714 -32.09 36.02 -3.43
N GLY A 715 -32.13 34.69 -3.46
CA GLY A 715 -31.31 33.87 -2.59
C GLY A 715 -31.17 32.44 -3.08
N LEU A 716 -30.16 31.75 -2.56
CA LEU A 716 -29.84 30.36 -2.84
C LEU A 716 -29.66 29.58 -1.53
N LEU A 717 -30.08 28.32 -1.56
CA LEU A 717 -29.76 27.33 -0.55
C LEU A 717 -28.60 26.43 -0.95
N GLU A 718 -28.37 26.21 -2.25
CA GLU A 718 -27.29 25.34 -2.72
C GLU A 718 -27.02 25.54 -4.22
N VAL A 719 -25.76 25.36 -4.63
CA VAL A 719 -25.30 25.24 -6.01
C VAL A 719 -24.43 23.98 -6.12
N ARG A 720 -24.78 23.09 -7.03
CA ARG A 720 -23.99 21.89 -7.35
C ARG A 720 -23.47 21.98 -8.77
N ALA A 721 -22.24 21.51 -9.00
CA ALA A 721 -21.59 21.53 -10.31
C ALA A 721 -20.98 20.16 -10.61
N PHE A 722 -21.17 19.66 -11.83
CA PHE A 722 -20.84 18.29 -12.19
C PHE A 722 -20.09 18.21 -13.54
N GLY A 723 -19.11 17.30 -13.61
CA GLY A 723 -18.28 17.04 -14.78
C GLY A 723 -18.77 15.94 -15.70
#